data_AF-A0A6M2DHJ9-F1
#
_entry.id   AF-A0A6M2DHJ9-F1
#
_cell.length_a   1.000
_cell.length_b   1.000
_cell.length_c   1.000
_cell.angle_alpha   90.00
_cell.angle_beta   90.00
_cell.angle_gamma   90.00
#
_symmetry.space_group_name_H-M   'P 1'
#
loop_
_entity.id
_entity.type
_entity.pdbx_description
1 polymer ?
#
loop_
_entity_poly.entity_id
_entity_poly.type
_entity_poly.pdbx_seq_one_letter_code
_entity_poly.pdbx_strand_id
1 'polypeptide(L)'
;MENSLNCNRTSQGETNSINNENEEESFVILGSSPPDSMQNMSGQNSITNISLSSPSLVNNPKSILENMTNQKQDLLIYSNISYPPQNSISQPLMDSTSIKSMTQEELEMQINLLIQENSQMKENLMQNNNELRREFNKIMKYQEEVHKIHQEHKEKFEETRKLVIKLKTENAMLKDNLKETNNHNEWNNEKKDLLQKVDDLTSALSKLQVQYESIKGHSSEAASSNCELEKQIELLNLQKIQSEKQINLLTSDKENLDRELERNKLEMNIVTERNMEMKATIDNFKVQVANLMAAQHKSETTVVDLNSELKLYKEQLQKAHMRLCSEKSEYELISNSDVGLANPNSFHFNLPSASVDTISRLREEIENLQKQLKEATASKVVLAMEPLSLSRNHDFSYSESVSSDVEKKIQYYAKHLEDIIAWYNSHCKRMNMLQYILKDVQPENIVSVKQVETKLTELQQFSNELCESLTKEWILFKTAQSNFQTIYNEYNNLIKEMESINTTNNVKEEVHQKEIEKLNADISEKIEIINSKSEEIDKKQQELDNVKKEQADIDLLKQQLDVYKEDFEAERKARSELAGEKENILVDLRRLQQRNEELLQRLKNIADVNRSSNSTPSAPPNESTSETTSTQFQLVYPCPLCQFAFYTIRALENHVERCIDVRASM
;
A
#
# COMPACT_ATOMS: atom_id res chain seq x y z
N MET A 1 -7.40 -0.31 -47.41
CA MET A 1 -6.47 -0.07 -48.53
C MET A 1 -5.15 -0.69 -48.14
N GLU A 2 -4.72 -1.61 -48.99
CA GLU A 2 -3.52 -2.44 -48.88
C GLU A 2 -2.25 -1.59 -48.79
N ASN A 3 -1.27 -2.05 -48.01
CA ASN A 3 0.06 -2.32 -48.54
C ASN A 3 0.91 -3.05 -47.50
N SER A 4 1.20 -4.32 -47.81
CA SER A 4 2.32 -5.08 -47.27
C SER A 4 3.61 -4.69 -47.98
N LEU A 5 4.75 -4.74 -47.29
CA LEU A 5 6.06 -5.15 -47.83
C LEU A 5 7.09 -5.34 -46.68
N ASN A 6 7.35 -6.62 -46.36
CA ASN A 6 8.65 -7.32 -46.28
C ASN A 6 9.95 -6.47 -46.47
N CYS A 7 11.14 -6.76 -45.95
CA CYS A 7 11.73 -7.85 -45.15
C CYS A 7 13.20 -7.46 -44.82
N ASN A 8 13.77 -7.89 -43.67
CA ASN A 8 15.09 -8.58 -43.51
C ASN A 8 15.83 -8.33 -42.18
N ARG A 9 16.05 -9.45 -41.45
CA ARG A 9 17.31 -10.01 -40.87
C ARG A 9 18.47 -9.05 -40.58
N THR A 10 19.21 -9.11 -39.46
CA THR A 10 19.81 -10.27 -38.75
C THR A 10 20.46 -9.76 -37.45
N SER A 11 20.43 -10.52 -36.35
CA SER A 11 21.62 -11.06 -35.66
C SER A 11 21.30 -11.57 -34.25
N GLN A 12 22.04 -12.59 -33.86
CA GLN A 12 21.90 -13.51 -32.73
C GLN A 12 22.27 -12.87 -31.38
N GLY A 13 21.75 -13.49 -30.30
CA GLY A 13 22.19 -13.26 -28.93
C GLY A 13 21.40 -14.14 -27.95
N GLU A 14 21.95 -15.31 -27.66
CA GLU A 14 21.43 -16.36 -26.77
C GLU A 14 21.34 -15.92 -25.30
N THR A 15 20.33 -16.35 -24.55
CA THR A 15 20.45 -17.34 -23.46
C THR A 15 19.16 -17.49 -22.62
N ASN A 16 18.68 -18.75 -22.60
CA ASN A 16 18.12 -19.49 -21.47
C ASN A 16 16.82 -19.05 -20.78
N SER A 17 15.71 -19.69 -21.20
CA SER A 17 14.70 -20.24 -20.30
C SER A 17 14.36 -21.65 -20.76
N ILE A 18 14.61 -22.65 -19.89
CA ILE A 18 14.11 -24.01 -20.05
C ILE A 18 13.32 -24.32 -18.79
N ASN A 19 11.99 -24.26 -18.92
CA ASN A 19 11.08 -25.13 -18.18
C ASN A 19 10.98 -26.43 -18.98
N ASN A 20 11.18 -27.57 -18.33
CA ASN A 20 10.51 -28.80 -18.71
C ASN A 20 10.34 -29.70 -17.48
N GLU A 21 9.10 -30.13 -17.33
CA GLU A 21 8.59 -31.11 -16.38
C GLU A 21 8.97 -32.54 -16.81
N ASN A 22 8.83 -33.48 -15.85
CA ASN A 22 8.66 -34.94 -16.01
C ASN A 22 9.93 -35.72 -16.41
N GLU A 23 10.32 -36.87 -15.89
CA GLU A 23 9.86 -37.92 -14.95
C GLU A 23 11.18 -38.52 -14.35
N GLU A 24 11.24 -39.23 -13.24
CA GLU A 24 11.10 -40.70 -13.16
C GLU A 24 11.59 -41.17 -11.77
N GLU A 25 11.03 -42.29 -11.33
CA GLU A 25 11.44 -43.12 -10.21
C GLU A 25 12.93 -43.51 -10.28
N SER A 26 13.66 -43.44 -9.17
CA SER A 26 15.00 -44.05 -9.08
C SER A 26 15.25 -44.75 -7.76
N PHE A 27 15.41 -46.05 -7.93
CA PHE A 27 15.76 -47.12 -7.00
C PHE A 27 17.25 -47.01 -6.64
N VAL A 28 17.61 -47.03 -5.35
CA VAL A 28 19.01 -47.26 -4.92
C VAL A 28 19.04 -48.24 -3.75
N ILE A 29 19.55 -49.44 -4.04
CA ILE A 29 20.14 -50.37 -3.08
C ILE A 29 21.60 -50.56 -3.50
N LEU A 30 22.52 -50.52 -2.54
CA LEU A 30 23.79 -51.25 -2.35
C LEU A 30 24.57 -50.45 -1.29
N GLY A 31 25.02 -50.94 -0.14
CA GLY A 31 25.31 -52.30 0.30
C GLY A 31 26.83 -52.47 0.47
N SER A 32 27.35 -52.21 1.68
CA SER A 32 28.68 -52.70 2.12
C SER A 32 28.95 -52.45 3.62
N SER A 33 28.46 -53.38 4.45
CA SER A 33 29.17 -54.25 5.42
C SER A 33 30.29 -53.75 6.38
N PRO A 34 30.51 -54.49 7.51
CA PRO A 34 30.77 -54.02 8.89
C PRO A 34 32.25 -54.31 9.34
N PRO A 35 32.70 -54.45 10.63
CA PRO A 35 32.02 -54.56 11.95
C PRO A 35 32.62 -53.64 13.06
N ASP A 36 32.13 -53.55 14.31
CA ASP A 36 32.16 -54.61 15.33
C ASP A 36 31.69 -54.07 16.71
N SER A 37 31.23 -55.01 17.54
CA SER A 37 31.23 -55.04 19.01
C SER A 37 30.28 -54.14 19.83
N MET A 38 29.14 -54.69 20.28
CA MET A 38 29.04 -55.54 21.50
C MET A 38 27.60 -55.54 22.10
N GLN A 39 27.02 -56.75 22.15
CA GLN A 39 26.22 -57.36 23.24
C GLN A 39 24.97 -56.61 23.79
N ASN A 40 23.81 -57.22 24.05
CA ASN A 40 23.56 -58.62 24.43
C ASN A 40 22.05 -58.95 24.52
N MET A 41 21.77 -60.26 24.51
CA MET A 41 20.64 -61.01 25.07
C MET A 41 19.45 -61.46 24.18
N SER A 42 19.53 -62.78 23.93
CA SER A 42 18.50 -63.82 23.92
C SER A 42 17.52 -63.87 22.75
N GLY A 43 17.64 -64.95 21.96
CA GLY A 43 16.79 -65.25 20.83
C GLY A 43 16.20 -66.66 20.85
N GLN A 44 15.47 -66.90 19.75
CA GLN A 44 15.06 -68.17 19.15
C GLN A 44 13.90 -68.92 19.85
N ASN A 45 12.89 -69.46 19.16
CA ASN A 45 12.63 -69.58 17.72
C ASN A 45 11.17 -70.01 17.46
N SER A 46 10.63 -69.47 16.37
CA SER A 46 9.88 -70.15 15.30
C SER A 46 8.37 -70.54 15.38
N ILE A 47 7.57 -69.78 14.61
CA ILE A 47 6.63 -70.14 13.50
C ILE A 47 5.80 -71.43 13.67
N THR A 48 4.46 -71.41 13.72
CA THR A 48 3.55 -71.38 12.55
C THR A 48 2.06 -71.50 12.99
N ASN A 49 1.16 -70.89 12.20
CA ASN A 49 -0.19 -71.36 11.80
C ASN A 49 -1.34 -70.34 11.89
N ILE A 50 -1.55 -69.69 10.74
CA ILE A 50 -2.77 -69.72 9.90
C ILE A 50 -4.01 -70.39 10.54
N SER A 51 -5.09 -69.61 10.64
CA SER A 51 -6.46 -70.13 10.79
C SER A 51 -7.28 -69.66 9.58
N LEU A 52 -7.74 -70.62 8.78
CA LEU A 52 -8.77 -70.42 7.76
C LEU A 52 -10.01 -71.19 8.21
N SER A 53 -11.12 -70.48 8.32
CA SER A 53 -12.44 -71.01 8.62
C SER A 53 -13.03 -71.73 7.41
N SER A 54 -13.60 -72.91 7.65
CA SER A 54 -14.40 -73.75 6.75
C SER A 54 -15.75 -73.07 6.40
N PRO A 55 -16.63 -73.53 5.46
CA PRO A 55 -17.10 -74.93 5.37
C PRO A 55 -17.61 -75.46 3.99
N SER A 56 -17.65 -76.78 3.83
CA SER A 56 -18.81 -77.56 3.34
C SER A 56 -18.36 -78.92 2.76
N LEU A 57 -18.96 -80.01 3.26
CA LEU A 57 -19.59 -81.10 2.47
C LEU A 57 -19.84 -82.34 3.35
N VAL A 58 -21.11 -82.47 3.73
CA VAL A 58 -21.98 -83.65 3.55
C VAL A 58 -21.51 -85.03 4.03
N ASN A 59 -22.32 -85.50 4.99
CA ASN A 59 -22.44 -86.85 5.54
C ASN A 59 -22.68 -87.96 4.49
N ASN A 60 -22.07 -89.13 4.72
CA ASN A 60 -22.76 -90.42 4.55
C ASN A 60 -22.24 -91.45 5.58
N PRO A 61 -23.06 -91.94 6.53
CA PRO A 61 -22.66 -92.92 7.53
C PRO A 61 -23.02 -94.33 7.06
N LYS A 62 -22.15 -94.98 6.29
CA LYS A 62 -22.35 -96.39 5.88
C LYS A 62 -21.10 -97.28 5.88
N SER A 63 -19.95 -96.81 6.39
CA SER A 63 -18.68 -97.55 6.24
C SER A 63 -18.03 -98.08 7.52
N ILE A 64 -18.60 -97.88 8.71
CA ILE A 64 -17.90 -98.21 9.98
C ILE A 64 -18.55 -99.35 10.77
N LEU A 65 -19.79 -99.77 10.43
CA LEU A 65 -20.46 -100.90 11.10
C LEU A 65 -20.36 -102.23 10.35
N GLU A 66 -19.71 -102.27 9.18
CA GLU A 66 -19.62 -103.47 8.33
C GLU A 66 -18.28 -104.24 8.49
N ASN A 67 -17.37 -103.74 9.33
CA ASN A 67 -16.05 -104.35 9.58
C ASN A 67 -15.91 -105.07 10.94
N MET A 68 -16.99 -105.23 11.71
CA MET A 68 -16.97 -105.99 12.97
C MET A 68 -17.89 -107.24 12.98
N THR A 69 -18.40 -107.65 11.82
CA THR A 69 -19.20 -108.88 11.67
C THR A 69 -18.47 -110.01 10.92
N ASN A 70 -17.29 -109.73 10.35
CA ASN A 70 -16.50 -110.68 9.57
C ASN A 70 -15.32 -111.31 10.33
N GLN A 71 -15.35 -111.32 11.66
CA GLN A 71 -14.30 -111.95 12.48
C GLN A 71 -14.89 -112.91 13.53
N LYS A 72 -15.91 -113.66 13.12
CA LYS A 72 -16.52 -114.75 13.90
C LYS A 72 -16.45 -116.12 13.20
N GLN A 73 -15.49 -116.31 12.29
CA GLN A 73 -15.30 -117.58 11.59
C GLN A 73 -13.87 -118.14 11.52
N ASP A 74 -12.84 -117.48 12.07
CA ASP A 74 -11.45 -117.99 11.97
C ASP A 74 -10.77 -118.22 13.33
N LEU A 75 -11.41 -119.01 14.20
CA LEU A 75 -10.77 -119.65 15.35
C LEU A 75 -11.29 -121.09 15.48
N LEU A 76 -11.14 -121.85 14.39
CA LEU A 76 -11.39 -123.30 14.30
C LEU A 76 -10.14 -124.07 13.88
N ILE A 77 -8.96 -123.52 14.13
CA ILE A 77 -7.70 -124.12 13.69
C ILE A 77 -6.70 -123.98 14.82
N TYR A 78 -6.66 -124.96 15.72
CA TYR A 78 -5.46 -125.53 16.34
C TYR A 78 -5.88 -126.64 17.33
N SER A 79 -6.72 -127.57 16.86
CA SER A 79 -6.80 -128.93 17.40
C SER A 79 -5.86 -129.82 16.59
N ASN A 80 -4.56 -129.49 16.60
CA ASN A 80 -3.52 -130.40 16.13
C ASN A 80 -3.09 -131.30 17.29
N ILE A 81 -4.01 -132.18 17.69
CA ILE A 81 -3.62 -133.47 18.26
C ILE A 81 -3.14 -134.29 17.06
N SER A 82 -1.91 -134.01 16.65
CA SER A 82 -1.19 -134.85 15.70
C SER A 82 -0.85 -136.13 16.44
N TYR A 83 -1.68 -137.17 16.25
CA TYR A 83 -1.25 -138.54 16.48
C TYR A 83 0.07 -138.74 15.72
N PRO A 84 1.14 -139.24 16.37
CA PRO A 84 2.28 -139.71 15.61
C PRO A 84 1.84 -140.89 14.74
N PRO A 85 2.41 -141.04 13.54
CA PRO A 85 2.01 -142.04 12.56
C PRO A 85 2.38 -143.43 13.03
N GLN A 86 1.49 -144.38 12.73
CA GLN A 86 1.75 -145.82 12.74
C GLN A 86 3.03 -146.11 11.94
N ASN A 87 4.14 -146.42 12.62
CA ASN A 87 5.19 -147.35 12.17
C ASN A 87 6.41 -147.23 13.08
N SER A 88 6.39 -147.98 14.18
CA SER A 88 7.53 -148.74 14.74
C SER A 88 7.26 -149.14 16.20
N ILE A 89 6.28 -150.01 16.41
CA ILE A 89 6.45 -151.27 17.15
C ILE A 89 5.53 -152.26 16.43
N SER A 90 6.00 -152.66 15.25
CA SER A 90 5.68 -153.97 14.70
C SER A 90 6.55 -154.95 15.48
N GLN A 91 5.96 -155.91 16.19
CA GLN A 91 6.46 -157.29 16.29
C GLN A 91 5.42 -158.17 17.04
N PRO A 92 5.41 -159.48 16.76
CA PRO A 92 4.22 -160.18 16.30
C PRO A 92 3.44 -160.83 17.44
N LEU A 93 2.15 -161.03 17.17
CA LEU A 93 1.35 -162.11 17.75
C LEU A 93 2.13 -163.42 17.52
N MET A 94 2.88 -163.89 18.52
CA MET A 94 3.51 -165.20 18.43
C MET A 94 2.44 -166.25 18.63
N ASP A 95 1.92 -166.73 17.49
CA ASP A 95 1.32 -168.04 17.34
C ASP A 95 2.14 -169.07 18.12
N SER A 96 1.44 -169.94 18.83
CA SER A 96 1.96 -170.99 19.72
C SER A 96 2.97 -171.96 19.06
N THR A 97 3.19 -171.84 17.75
CA THR A 97 4.08 -172.66 16.91
C THR A 97 5.50 -172.09 16.70
N SER A 98 5.84 -170.88 17.17
CA SER A 98 7.23 -170.33 17.15
C SER A 98 7.92 -170.19 18.53
N ILE A 99 7.20 -170.16 19.67
CA ILE A 99 7.76 -170.09 21.05
C ILE A 99 8.61 -171.34 21.41
N LYS A 100 8.50 -172.43 20.64
CA LYS A 100 9.33 -173.63 20.81
C LYS A 100 10.17 -174.02 19.60
N SER A 101 10.39 -173.08 18.68
CA SER A 101 11.68 -172.93 18.01
C SER A 101 12.53 -171.80 18.62
N MET A 102 12.12 -171.16 19.71
CA MET A 102 12.85 -170.08 20.39
C MET A 102 13.47 -170.52 21.72
N THR A 103 14.62 -169.95 22.11
CA THR A 103 15.40 -170.33 23.31
C THR A 103 15.05 -169.46 24.53
N GLN A 104 15.34 -169.99 25.74
CA GLN A 104 14.83 -169.45 27.01
C GLN A 104 15.34 -168.05 27.40
N GLU A 105 16.56 -167.66 27.04
CA GLU A 105 17.11 -166.32 27.34
C GLU A 105 16.47 -165.20 26.50
N GLU A 106 16.08 -165.49 25.25
CA GLU A 106 15.47 -164.50 24.34
C GLU A 106 14.09 -164.05 24.87
N LEU A 107 13.35 -164.94 25.54
CA LEU A 107 12.01 -164.69 26.06
C LEU A 107 12.05 -163.79 27.32
N GLU A 108 13.04 -163.99 28.18
CA GLU A 108 13.23 -163.19 29.40
C GLU A 108 13.73 -161.77 29.08
N MET A 109 14.59 -161.64 28.05
CA MET A 109 15.03 -160.33 27.55
C MET A 109 13.85 -159.53 26.97
N GLN A 110 12.95 -160.18 26.22
CA GLN A 110 11.76 -159.53 25.65
C GLN A 110 10.76 -159.07 26.72
N ILE A 111 10.55 -159.86 27.78
CA ILE A 111 9.69 -159.47 28.91
C ILE A 111 10.27 -158.26 29.64
N ASN A 112 11.57 -158.24 29.92
CA ASN A 112 12.21 -157.11 30.58
C ASN A 112 12.18 -155.84 29.72
N LEU A 113 12.36 -155.97 28.40
CA LEU A 113 12.15 -154.86 27.45
C LEU A 113 10.72 -154.32 27.50
N LEU A 114 9.70 -155.19 27.52
CA LEU A 114 8.29 -154.77 27.63
C LEU A 114 7.97 -154.09 28.97
N ILE A 115 8.61 -154.52 30.07
CA ILE A 115 8.45 -153.88 31.38
C ILE A 115 9.14 -152.51 31.38
N GLN A 116 10.34 -152.41 30.82
CA GLN A 116 11.06 -151.14 30.67
C GLN A 116 10.28 -150.17 29.79
N GLU A 117 9.74 -150.64 28.67
CA GLU A 117 8.89 -149.88 27.76
C GLU A 117 7.61 -149.41 28.46
N ASN A 118 6.95 -150.28 29.24
CA ASN A 118 5.80 -149.87 30.06
C ASN A 118 6.17 -148.83 31.13
N SER A 119 7.33 -148.96 31.77
CA SER A 119 7.82 -147.97 32.73
C SER A 119 8.05 -146.62 32.04
N GLN A 120 8.68 -146.63 30.87
CA GLN A 120 8.96 -145.44 30.09
C GLN A 120 7.67 -144.79 29.55
N MET A 121 6.69 -145.59 29.10
CA MET A 121 5.37 -145.10 28.71
C MET A 121 4.64 -144.43 29.88
N LYS A 122 4.69 -145.04 31.07
CA LYS A 122 4.08 -144.47 32.28
C LYS A 122 4.71 -143.14 32.66
N GLU A 123 6.03 -143.04 32.55
CA GLU A 123 6.77 -141.80 32.82
C GLU A 123 6.45 -140.71 31.77
N ASN A 124 6.41 -141.06 30.49
CA ASN A 124 6.03 -140.14 29.41
C ASN A 124 4.57 -139.64 29.58
N LEU A 125 3.64 -140.53 29.94
CA LEU A 125 2.25 -140.16 30.24
C LEU A 125 2.15 -139.23 31.46
N MET A 126 2.97 -139.46 32.48
CA MET A 126 3.02 -138.59 33.66
C MET A 126 3.61 -137.21 33.31
N GLN A 127 4.70 -137.17 32.54
CA GLN A 127 5.30 -135.92 32.06
C GLN A 127 4.32 -135.14 31.19
N ASN A 128 3.66 -135.79 30.23
CA ASN A 128 2.66 -135.17 29.37
C ASN A 128 1.46 -134.61 30.18
N ASN A 129 0.94 -135.37 31.15
CA ASN A 129 -0.10 -134.87 32.04
C ASN A 129 0.35 -133.64 32.85
N ASN A 130 1.60 -133.62 33.32
CA ASN A 130 2.16 -132.46 34.01
C ASN A 130 2.36 -131.27 33.07
N GLU A 131 2.72 -131.51 31.81
CA GLU A 131 2.85 -130.49 30.77
C GLU A 131 1.49 -129.89 30.41
N LEU A 132 0.46 -130.72 30.20
CA LEU A 132 -0.91 -130.30 29.98
C LEU A 132 -1.46 -129.47 31.14
N ARG A 133 -1.16 -129.86 32.39
CA ARG A 133 -1.51 -129.04 33.56
C ARG A 133 -0.78 -127.70 33.57
N ARG A 134 0.50 -127.66 33.18
CA ARG A 134 1.28 -126.42 33.04
C ARG A 134 0.67 -125.51 31.96
N GLU A 135 0.34 -126.05 30.78
CA GLU A 135 -0.30 -125.29 29.70
C GLU A 135 -1.71 -124.83 30.06
N PHE A 136 -2.52 -125.67 30.70
CA PHE A 136 -3.83 -125.29 31.21
C PHE A 136 -3.74 -124.14 32.22
N ASN A 137 -2.77 -124.18 33.14
CA ASN A 137 -2.54 -123.10 34.08
C ASN A 137 -2.08 -121.80 33.39
N LYS A 138 -1.30 -121.88 32.30
CA LYS A 138 -0.95 -120.70 31.48
C LYS A 138 -2.20 -120.11 30.81
N ILE A 139 -3.04 -120.95 30.21
CA ILE A 139 -4.30 -120.51 29.58
C ILE A 139 -5.22 -119.85 30.60
N MET A 140 -5.36 -120.44 31.80
CA MET A 140 -6.15 -119.84 32.88
C MET A 140 -5.62 -118.47 33.30
N LYS A 141 -4.29 -118.30 33.43
CA LYS A 141 -3.68 -116.99 33.71
C LYS A 141 -3.96 -115.97 32.61
N TYR A 142 -3.82 -116.35 31.34
CA TYR A 142 -4.14 -115.46 30.23
C TYR A 142 -5.62 -115.09 30.19
N GLN A 143 -6.52 -116.03 30.47
CA GLN A 143 -7.95 -115.76 30.54
C GLN A 143 -8.28 -114.77 31.67
N GLU A 144 -7.64 -114.93 32.83
CA GLU A 144 -7.78 -114.03 33.98
C GLU A 144 -7.22 -112.63 33.67
N GLU A 145 -6.06 -112.55 33.01
CA GLU A 145 -5.44 -111.29 32.61
C GLU A 145 -6.26 -110.54 31.55
N VAL A 146 -6.80 -111.25 30.56
CA VAL A 146 -7.72 -110.67 29.57
C VAL A 146 -8.99 -110.16 30.24
N HIS A 147 -9.54 -110.92 31.19
CA HIS A 147 -10.71 -110.47 31.96
C HIS A 147 -10.41 -109.20 32.76
N LYS A 148 -9.24 -109.15 33.41
CA LYS A 148 -8.77 -107.98 34.15
C LYS A 148 -8.60 -106.75 33.25
N ILE A 149 -7.95 -106.89 32.08
CA ILE A 149 -7.79 -105.79 31.11
C ILE A 149 -9.15 -105.29 30.63
N HIS A 150 -10.10 -106.18 30.34
CA HIS A 150 -11.45 -105.78 29.96
C HIS A 150 -12.19 -105.03 31.07
N GLN A 151 -12.04 -105.46 32.32
CA GLN A 151 -12.59 -104.76 33.49
C GLN A 151 -12.01 -103.34 33.59
N GLU A 152 -10.67 -103.20 33.50
CA GLU A 152 -9.99 -101.90 33.56
C GLU A 152 -10.39 -100.97 32.41
N HIS A 153 -10.51 -101.50 31.19
CA HIS A 153 -10.98 -100.72 30.05
C HIS A 153 -12.40 -100.23 30.25
N LYS A 154 -13.29 -101.10 30.76
CA LYS A 154 -14.68 -100.73 31.07
C LYS A 154 -14.76 -99.61 32.09
N GLU A 155 -13.93 -99.65 33.14
CA GLU A 155 -13.84 -98.58 34.14
C GLU A 155 -13.34 -97.26 33.53
N LYS A 156 -12.26 -97.29 32.74
CA LYS A 156 -11.73 -96.10 32.04
C LYS A 156 -12.75 -95.48 31.08
N PHE A 157 -13.54 -96.29 30.38
CA PHE A 157 -14.61 -95.79 29.52
C PHE A 157 -15.71 -95.10 30.33
N GLU A 158 -16.08 -95.65 31.48
CA GLU A 158 -17.10 -95.05 32.35
C GLU A 158 -16.61 -93.71 32.96
N GLU A 159 -15.34 -93.63 33.36
CA GLU A 159 -14.70 -92.39 33.80
C GLU A 159 -14.68 -91.33 32.69
N THR A 160 -14.26 -91.71 31.48
CA THR A 160 -14.24 -90.82 30.31
C THR A 160 -15.65 -90.30 30.01
N ARG A 161 -16.66 -91.17 30.09
CA ARG A 161 -18.07 -90.79 29.89
C ARG A 161 -18.54 -89.77 30.92
N LYS A 162 -18.22 -89.98 32.20
CA LYS A 162 -18.53 -89.03 33.29
C LYS A 162 -17.86 -87.67 33.06
N LEU A 163 -16.60 -87.65 32.64
CA LEU A 163 -15.88 -86.40 32.36
C LEU A 163 -16.50 -85.64 31.19
N VAL A 164 -16.87 -86.33 30.11
CA VAL A 164 -17.55 -85.73 28.96
C VAL A 164 -18.90 -85.12 29.37
N ILE A 165 -19.66 -85.79 30.22
CA ILE A 165 -20.92 -85.24 30.74
C ILE A 165 -20.67 -83.96 31.54
N LYS A 166 -19.67 -83.97 32.46
CA LYS A 166 -19.31 -82.79 33.27
C LYS A 166 -18.90 -81.59 32.41
N LEU A 167 -18.04 -81.80 31.42
CA LEU A 167 -17.60 -80.75 30.51
C LEU A 167 -18.75 -80.23 29.64
N LYS A 168 -19.69 -81.09 29.24
CA LYS A 168 -20.90 -80.65 28.51
C LYS A 168 -21.80 -79.78 29.38
N THR A 169 -22.00 -80.13 30.65
CA THR A 169 -22.81 -79.32 31.57
C THR A 169 -22.14 -77.97 31.87
N GLU A 170 -20.83 -77.95 32.05
CA GLU A 170 -20.06 -76.72 32.30
C GLU A 170 -20.08 -75.79 31.07
N ASN A 171 -19.87 -76.34 29.87
CA ASN A 171 -19.98 -75.56 28.63
C ASN A 171 -21.40 -75.02 28.40
N ALA A 172 -22.45 -75.74 28.82
CA ALA A 172 -23.82 -75.22 28.76
C ALA A 172 -24.00 -74.02 29.71
N MET A 173 -23.55 -74.15 30.96
CA MET A 173 -23.61 -73.05 31.95
C MET A 173 -22.80 -71.83 31.52
N LEU A 174 -21.58 -72.01 31.03
CA LEU A 174 -20.74 -70.90 30.53
C LEU A 174 -21.38 -70.20 29.33
N LYS A 175 -22.02 -70.96 28.43
CA LYS A 175 -22.71 -70.40 27.28
C LYS A 175 -23.96 -69.61 27.68
N ASP A 176 -24.65 -70.01 28.74
CA ASP A 176 -25.79 -69.25 29.27
C ASP A 176 -25.34 -68.01 30.05
N ASN A 177 -24.27 -68.09 30.85
CA ASN A 177 -23.65 -66.91 31.50
C ASN A 177 -23.13 -65.88 30.48
N LEU A 178 -22.59 -66.33 29.34
CA LEU A 178 -22.19 -65.45 28.25
C LEU A 178 -23.39 -64.76 27.57
N LYS A 179 -24.56 -65.41 27.50
CA LYS A 179 -25.77 -64.75 26.98
C LYS A 179 -26.32 -63.73 27.98
N GLU A 180 -26.28 -64.03 29.27
CA GLU A 180 -26.71 -63.08 30.31
C GLU A 180 -25.83 -61.83 30.35
N THR A 181 -24.50 -61.98 30.25
CA THR A 181 -23.58 -60.84 30.18
C THR A 181 -23.73 -60.02 28.89
N ASN A 182 -24.09 -60.64 27.77
CA ASN A 182 -24.33 -59.94 26.50
C ASN A 182 -25.67 -59.18 26.45
N ASN A 183 -26.58 -59.45 27.40
CA ASN A 183 -27.88 -58.77 27.55
C ASN A 183 -27.85 -57.59 28.53
N HIS A 184 -26.68 -57.15 28.99
CA HIS A 184 -26.57 -55.98 29.87
C HIS A 184 -26.78 -54.69 29.05
N ASN A 185 -28.06 -54.31 28.89
CA ASN A 185 -28.52 -53.16 28.11
C ASN A 185 -27.97 -51.80 28.59
N GLU A 186 -27.46 -51.70 29.82
CA GLU A 186 -26.84 -50.46 30.33
C GLU A 186 -25.56 -50.11 29.56
N TRP A 187 -24.68 -51.09 29.30
CA TRP A 187 -23.42 -50.82 28.59
C TRP A 187 -23.64 -50.46 27.12
N ASN A 188 -24.65 -51.05 26.47
CA ASN A 188 -25.00 -50.71 25.09
C ASN A 188 -25.65 -49.33 24.96
N ASN A 189 -26.43 -48.91 25.94
CA ASN A 189 -27.02 -47.57 25.97
C ASN A 189 -25.95 -46.50 26.26
N GLU A 190 -25.08 -46.75 27.23
CA GLU A 190 -23.98 -45.84 27.58
C GLU A 190 -22.96 -45.71 26.43
N LYS A 191 -22.67 -46.81 25.73
CA LYS A 191 -21.88 -46.80 24.50
C LYS A 191 -22.54 -45.99 23.38
N LYS A 192 -23.87 -46.07 23.23
CA LYS A 192 -24.62 -45.31 22.22
C LYS A 192 -24.63 -43.81 22.53
N ASP A 193 -24.79 -43.43 23.80
CA ASP A 193 -24.75 -42.04 24.24
C ASP A 193 -23.34 -41.44 24.08
N LEU A 194 -22.30 -42.22 24.39
CA LEU A 194 -20.91 -41.81 24.17
C LEU A 194 -20.58 -41.67 22.69
N LEU A 195 -21.06 -42.57 21.82
CA LEU A 195 -20.90 -42.45 20.37
C LEU A 195 -21.59 -41.20 19.82
N GLN A 196 -22.83 -40.93 20.24
CA GLN A 196 -23.54 -39.72 19.84
C GLN A 196 -22.77 -38.46 20.27
N LYS A 197 -22.21 -38.45 21.49
CA LYS A 197 -21.42 -37.33 21.99
C LYS A 197 -20.11 -37.15 21.23
N VAL A 198 -19.48 -38.24 20.78
CA VAL A 198 -18.30 -38.19 19.91
C VAL A 198 -18.66 -37.62 18.53
N ASP A 199 -19.81 -37.98 17.96
CA ASP A 199 -20.28 -37.46 16.68
C ASP A 199 -20.62 -35.96 16.76
N ASP A 200 -21.27 -35.54 17.85
CA ASP A 200 -21.58 -34.13 18.12
C ASP A 200 -20.31 -33.29 18.30
N LEU A 201 -19.32 -33.80 19.06
CA LEU A 201 -18.02 -33.16 19.25
C LEU A 201 -17.21 -33.11 17.95
N THR A 202 -17.25 -34.17 17.14
CA THR A 202 -16.58 -34.22 15.83
C THR A 202 -17.20 -33.18 14.88
N SER A 203 -18.52 -33.06 14.87
CA SER A 203 -19.24 -32.05 14.09
C SER A 203 -18.91 -30.63 14.56
N ALA A 204 -18.80 -30.40 15.86
CA ALA A 204 -18.38 -29.12 16.43
C ALA A 204 -16.93 -28.77 16.06
N LEU A 205 -16.02 -29.76 16.12
CA LEU A 205 -14.63 -29.61 15.70
C LEU A 205 -14.52 -29.26 14.21
N SER A 206 -15.27 -29.93 13.34
CA SER A 206 -15.30 -29.59 11.91
C SER A 206 -15.82 -28.17 11.66
N LYS A 207 -16.84 -27.72 12.39
CA LYS A 207 -17.33 -26.33 12.30
C LYS A 207 -16.28 -25.30 12.75
N LEU A 208 -15.61 -25.57 13.87
CA LEU A 208 -14.50 -24.74 14.37
C LEU A 208 -13.31 -24.72 13.41
N GLN A 209 -12.98 -25.86 12.78
CA GLN A 209 -11.93 -25.97 11.76
C GLN A 209 -12.24 -25.06 10.56
N VAL A 210 -13.46 -25.11 10.03
CA VAL A 210 -13.90 -24.27 8.90
C VAL A 210 -13.87 -22.78 9.28
N GLN A 211 -14.31 -22.44 10.51
CA GLN A 211 -14.21 -21.06 11.00
C GLN A 211 -12.76 -20.60 11.13
N TYR A 212 -11.86 -21.45 11.63
CA TYR A 212 -10.44 -21.16 11.73
C TYR A 212 -9.80 -20.94 10.35
N GLU A 213 -10.10 -21.81 9.38
CA GLU A 213 -9.62 -21.66 7.99
C GLU A 213 -10.15 -20.37 7.34
N SER A 214 -11.41 -20.03 7.58
CA SER A 214 -12.00 -18.77 7.12
C SER A 214 -11.32 -17.55 7.74
N ILE A 215 -11.12 -17.53 9.06
CA ILE A 215 -10.43 -16.43 9.76
C ILE A 215 -8.97 -16.30 9.29
N LYS A 216 -8.29 -17.44 9.07
CA LYS A 216 -6.92 -17.46 8.54
C LYS A 216 -6.86 -16.88 7.12
N GLY A 217 -7.85 -17.17 6.28
CA GLY A 217 -8.01 -16.58 4.95
C GLY A 217 -8.15 -15.05 5.02
N HIS A 218 -9.12 -14.55 5.81
CA HIS A 218 -9.33 -13.12 6.00
C HIS A 218 -8.10 -12.41 6.59
N SER A 219 -7.37 -13.07 7.50
CA SER A 219 -6.11 -12.51 8.05
C SER A 219 -5.01 -12.41 6.99
N SER A 220 -4.94 -13.34 6.04
CA SER A 220 -3.99 -13.29 4.93
C SER A 220 -4.35 -12.18 3.94
N GLU A 221 -5.63 -11.99 3.64
CA GLU A 221 -6.11 -10.89 2.79
C GLU A 221 -5.86 -9.53 3.46
N ALA A 222 -6.14 -9.40 4.76
CA ALA A 222 -5.83 -8.21 5.52
C ALA A 222 -4.32 -7.90 5.54
N ALA A 223 -3.45 -8.92 5.64
CA ALA A 223 -2.01 -8.74 5.56
C ALA A 223 -1.56 -8.25 4.18
N SER A 224 -2.15 -8.78 3.10
CA SER A 224 -1.88 -8.30 1.74
C SER A 224 -2.35 -6.86 1.54
N SER A 225 -3.54 -6.52 2.05
CA SER A 225 -4.08 -5.15 1.99
C SER A 225 -3.23 -4.16 2.78
N ASN A 226 -2.72 -4.54 3.96
CA ASN A 226 -1.80 -3.72 4.74
C ASN A 226 -0.47 -3.49 4.01
N CYS A 227 0.09 -4.51 3.34
CA CYS A 227 1.29 -4.35 2.52
C CYS A 227 1.06 -3.39 1.33
N GLU A 228 -0.12 -3.43 0.72
CA GLU A 228 -0.52 -2.49 -0.35
C GLU A 228 -0.61 -1.04 0.20
N LEU A 229 -1.21 -0.86 1.37
CA LEU A 229 -1.32 0.43 2.04
C LEU A 229 0.07 0.99 2.43
N GLU A 230 0.97 0.15 2.93
CA GLU A 230 2.35 0.54 3.24
C GLU A 230 3.09 1.05 2.00
N LYS A 231 2.96 0.36 0.86
CA LYS A 231 3.53 0.82 -0.42
C LYS A 231 2.92 2.15 -0.88
N GLN A 232 1.61 2.34 -0.71
CA GLN A 232 0.97 3.62 -1.03
C GLN A 232 1.47 4.75 -0.13
N ILE A 233 1.65 4.50 1.17
CA ILE A 233 2.22 5.47 2.12
C ILE A 233 3.65 5.85 1.70
N GLU A 234 4.48 4.88 1.30
CA GLU A 234 5.84 5.12 0.85
C GLU A 234 5.88 5.99 -0.42
N LEU A 235 5.00 5.70 -1.40
CA LEU A 235 4.85 6.51 -2.61
C LEU A 235 4.41 7.95 -2.31
N LEU A 236 3.41 8.13 -1.44
CA LEU A 236 2.95 9.45 -1.01
C LEU A 236 4.05 10.23 -0.28
N ASN A 237 4.86 9.55 0.54
CA ASN A 237 6.01 10.18 1.19
C ASN A 237 7.08 10.62 0.19
N LEU A 238 7.37 9.82 -0.84
CA LEU A 238 8.29 10.22 -1.91
C LEU A 238 7.78 11.45 -2.65
N GLN A 239 6.48 11.47 -3.01
CA GLN A 239 5.85 12.59 -3.68
C GLN A 239 5.88 13.86 -2.80
N LYS A 240 5.62 13.71 -1.50
CA LYS A 240 5.74 14.81 -0.53
C LYS A 240 7.16 15.38 -0.52
N ILE A 241 8.19 14.54 -0.42
CA ILE A 241 9.60 14.98 -0.45
C ILE A 241 9.93 15.73 -1.75
N GLN A 242 9.41 15.27 -2.90
CA GLN A 242 9.60 15.94 -4.17
C GLN A 242 8.91 17.32 -4.20
N SER A 243 7.68 17.40 -3.70
CA SER A 243 6.96 18.67 -3.60
C SER A 243 7.64 19.67 -2.65
N GLU A 244 8.19 19.20 -1.52
CA GLU A 244 8.96 20.03 -0.59
C GLU A 244 10.24 20.57 -1.24
N LYS A 245 10.96 19.75 -2.03
CA LYS A 245 12.11 20.23 -2.81
C LYS A 245 11.70 21.32 -3.80
N GLN A 246 10.57 21.16 -4.49
CA GLN A 246 10.07 22.14 -5.44
C GLN A 246 9.66 23.45 -4.75
N ILE A 247 9.00 23.37 -3.60
CA ILE A 247 8.68 24.53 -2.75
C ILE A 247 9.95 25.26 -2.31
N ASN A 248 10.99 24.54 -1.89
CA ASN A 248 12.25 25.15 -1.48
C ASN A 248 12.95 25.86 -2.64
N LEU A 249 12.95 25.28 -3.85
CA LEU A 249 13.45 25.96 -5.04
C LEU A 249 12.66 27.24 -5.34
N LEU A 250 11.33 27.15 -5.39
CA LEU A 250 10.46 28.31 -5.65
C LEU A 250 10.62 29.40 -4.59
N THR A 251 10.86 29.02 -3.34
CA THR A 251 11.12 29.96 -2.24
C THR A 251 12.45 30.69 -2.45
N SER A 252 13.52 29.96 -2.82
CA SER A 252 14.81 30.56 -3.17
C SER A 252 14.70 31.50 -4.38
N ASP A 253 13.95 31.11 -5.40
CA ASP A 253 13.75 31.93 -6.60
C ASP A 253 12.96 33.21 -6.28
N LYS A 254 11.94 33.11 -5.42
CA LYS A 254 11.22 34.27 -4.90
C LYS A 254 12.15 35.23 -4.15
N GLU A 255 13.00 34.72 -3.26
CA GLU A 255 13.98 35.54 -2.53
C GLU A 255 15.02 36.20 -3.46
N ASN A 256 15.38 35.53 -4.56
CA ASN A 256 16.25 36.11 -5.60
C ASN A 256 15.54 37.26 -6.33
N LEU A 257 14.29 37.05 -6.75
CA LEU A 257 13.46 38.06 -7.42
C LEU A 257 13.17 39.26 -6.52
N ASP A 258 12.87 39.05 -5.24
CA ASP A 258 12.66 40.13 -4.27
C ASP A 258 13.93 40.97 -4.11
N ARG A 259 15.12 40.33 -4.07
CA ARG A 259 16.41 41.03 -4.04
C ARG A 259 16.68 41.81 -5.33
N GLU A 260 16.29 41.29 -6.49
CA GLU A 260 16.44 41.97 -7.77
C GLU A 260 15.49 43.16 -7.89
N LEU A 261 14.25 43.02 -7.42
CA LEU A 261 13.28 44.10 -7.34
C LEU A 261 13.78 45.24 -6.46
N GLU A 262 14.35 44.95 -5.28
CA GLU A 262 14.94 45.97 -4.41
C GLU A 262 16.16 46.64 -5.05
N ARG A 263 17.00 45.89 -5.79
CA ARG A 263 18.10 46.48 -6.58
C ARG A 263 17.57 47.44 -7.64
N ASN A 264 16.56 47.04 -8.41
CA ASN A 264 15.95 47.87 -9.44
C ASN A 264 15.28 49.12 -8.87
N LYS A 265 14.64 49.03 -7.69
CA LYS A 265 14.11 50.20 -6.98
C LYS A 265 15.22 51.17 -6.59
N LEU A 266 16.33 50.67 -6.07
CA LEU A 266 17.47 51.50 -5.70
C LEU A 266 18.09 52.18 -6.93
N GLU A 267 18.24 51.45 -8.02
CA GLU A 267 18.74 51.99 -9.29
C GLU A 267 17.82 53.06 -9.86
N MET A 268 16.51 52.83 -9.84
CA MET A 268 15.52 53.83 -10.22
C MET A 268 15.66 55.10 -9.37
N ASN A 269 15.82 54.96 -8.05
CA ASN A 269 16.02 56.12 -7.16
C ASN A 269 17.29 56.90 -7.54
N ILE A 270 18.41 56.23 -7.79
CA ILE A 270 19.67 56.87 -8.21
C ILE A 270 19.48 57.60 -9.55
N VAL A 271 18.78 57.00 -10.51
CA VAL A 271 18.48 57.64 -11.80
C VAL A 271 17.58 58.86 -11.62
N THR A 272 16.57 58.79 -10.74
CA THR A 272 15.72 59.95 -10.44
C THR A 272 16.52 61.08 -9.81
N GLU A 273 17.44 60.79 -8.90
CA GLU A 273 18.31 61.79 -8.26
C GLU A 273 19.25 62.44 -9.29
N ARG A 274 19.91 61.65 -10.15
CA ARG A 274 20.70 62.17 -11.28
C ARG A 274 19.90 63.04 -12.23
N ASN A 275 18.64 62.68 -12.50
CA ASN A 275 17.76 63.51 -13.32
C ASN A 275 17.41 64.84 -12.64
N MET A 276 17.24 64.87 -11.32
CA MET A 276 17.05 66.11 -10.57
C MET A 276 18.30 66.98 -10.61
N GLU A 277 19.49 66.40 -10.45
CA GLU A 277 20.77 67.10 -10.58
C GLU A 277 20.97 67.67 -11.98
N MET A 278 20.74 66.86 -13.02
CA MET A 278 20.82 67.29 -14.42
C MET A 278 19.82 68.42 -14.71
N LYS A 279 18.62 68.37 -14.13
CA LYS A 279 17.64 69.45 -14.26
C LYS A 279 18.13 70.73 -13.60
N ALA A 280 18.72 70.64 -12.42
CA ALA A 280 19.30 71.80 -11.74
C ALA A 280 20.47 72.42 -12.52
N THR A 281 21.33 71.61 -13.16
CA THR A 281 22.41 72.13 -14.02
C THR A 281 21.87 72.77 -15.29
N ILE A 282 20.85 72.19 -15.92
CA ILE A 282 20.14 72.80 -17.06
C ILE A 282 19.55 74.16 -16.67
N ASP A 283 18.89 74.25 -15.51
CA ASP A 283 18.30 75.52 -15.07
C ASP A 283 19.38 76.56 -14.73
N ASN A 284 20.53 76.15 -14.19
CA ASN A 284 21.68 77.04 -14.01
C ASN A 284 22.24 77.54 -15.36
N PHE A 285 22.38 76.65 -16.36
CA PHE A 285 22.80 77.05 -17.70
C PHE A 285 21.80 78.01 -18.35
N LYS A 286 20.49 77.82 -18.16
CA LYS A 286 19.48 78.79 -18.64
C LYS A 286 19.69 80.18 -18.03
N VAL A 287 19.96 80.27 -16.73
CA VAL A 287 20.27 81.54 -16.05
C VAL A 287 21.55 82.15 -16.61
N GLN A 288 22.59 81.35 -16.82
CA GLN A 288 23.85 81.84 -17.39
C GLN A 288 23.67 82.37 -18.81
N VAL A 289 22.90 81.66 -19.66
CA VAL A 289 22.55 82.11 -21.01
C VAL A 289 21.75 83.42 -20.97
N ALA A 290 20.76 83.54 -20.07
CA ALA A 290 20.00 84.78 -19.91
C ALA A 290 20.90 85.97 -19.51
N ASN A 291 21.85 85.75 -18.60
CA ASN A 291 22.83 86.76 -18.21
C ASN A 291 23.75 87.17 -19.37
N LEU A 292 24.22 86.21 -20.17
CA LEU A 292 25.01 86.48 -21.37
C LEU A 292 24.21 87.25 -22.44
N MET A 293 22.96 86.88 -22.67
CA MET A 293 22.07 87.63 -23.57
C MET A 293 21.86 89.08 -23.09
N ALA A 294 21.67 89.29 -21.78
CA ALA A 294 21.55 90.64 -21.21
C ALA A 294 22.84 91.45 -21.35
N ALA A 295 24.01 90.81 -21.16
CA ALA A 295 25.31 91.44 -21.38
C ALA A 295 25.55 91.79 -22.86
N GLN A 296 25.15 90.90 -23.78
CA GLN A 296 25.21 91.14 -25.21
C GLN A 296 24.34 92.33 -25.60
N HIS A 297 23.09 92.38 -25.15
CA HIS A 297 22.19 93.51 -25.42
C HIS A 297 22.77 94.82 -24.87
N LYS A 298 23.36 94.82 -23.67
CA LYS A 298 24.08 95.99 -23.14
C LYS A 298 25.22 96.43 -24.07
N SER A 299 26.03 95.48 -24.55
CA SER A 299 27.11 95.79 -25.49
C SER A 299 26.59 96.34 -26.82
N GLU A 300 25.49 95.80 -27.35
CA GLU A 300 24.83 96.28 -28.57
C GLU A 300 24.33 97.72 -28.39
N THR A 301 23.71 98.06 -27.27
CA THR A 301 23.36 99.46 -26.96
C THR A 301 24.58 100.37 -26.91
N THR A 302 25.68 99.96 -26.25
CA THR A 302 26.90 100.78 -26.21
C THR A 302 27.53 100.97 -27.60
N VAL A 303 27.47 99.97 -28.48
CA VAL A 303 27.94 100.08 -29.87
C VAL A 303 27.07 101.05 -30.66
N VAL A 304 25.75 101.04 -30.45
CA VAL A 304 24.83 102.02 -31.06
C VAL A 304 25.15 103.44 -30.59
N ASP A 305 25.35 103.63 -29.28
CA ASP A 305 25.70 104.94 -28.70
C ASP A 305 27.04 105.45 -29.25
N LEU A 306 28.09 104.61 -29.26
CA LEU A 306 29.39 104.94 -29.84
C LEU A 306 29.32 105.25 -31.34
N ASN A 307 28.48 104.53 -32.10
CA ASN A 307 28.25 104.83 -33.51
C ASN A 307 27.56 106.19 -33.70
N SER A 308 26.67 106.58 -32.79
CA SER A 308 26.03 107.89 -32.80
C SER A 308 27.03 109.02 -32.51
N GLU A 309 27.93 108.82 -31.56
CA GLU A 309 29.04 109.75 -31.27
C GLU A 309 30.02 109.85 -32.44
N LEU A 310 30.41 108.72 -33.03
CA LEU A 310 31.26 108.68 -34.22
C LEU A 310 30.65 109.44 -35.40
N LYS A 311 29.33 109.34 -35.58
CA LYS A 311 28.61 110.12 -36.60
C LYS A 311 28.71 111.62 -36.32
N LEU A 312 28.53 112.01 -35.07
CA LEU A 312 28.60 113.40 -34.64
C LEU A 312 30.02 113.98 -34.82
N TYR A 313 31.05 113.21 -34.49
CA TYR A 313 32.45 113.55 -34.76
C TYR A 313 32.73 113.68 -36.27
N LYS A 314 32.23 112.77 -37.10
CA LYS A 314 32.35 112.89 -38.57
C LYS A 314 31.71 114.16 -39.10
N GLU A 315 30.53 114.53 -38.62
CA GLU A 315 29.86 115.79 -39.01
C GLU A 315 30.65 117.03 -38.57
N GLN A 316 31.23 117.02 -37.36
CA GLN A 316 32.10 118.10 -36.91
C GLN A 316 33.36 118.21 -37.76
N LEU A 317 33.99 117.08 -38.11
CA LEU A 317 35.17 117.03 -38.96
C LEU A 317 34.85 117.57 -40.37
N GLN A 318 33.70 117.21 -40.92
CA GLN A 318 33.24 117.72 -42.21
C GLN A 318 32.98 119.23 -42.17
N LYS A 319 32.39 119.76 -41.10
CA LYS A 319 32.23 121.20 -40.89
C LYS A 319 33.58 121.92 -40.80
N ALA A 320 34.55 121.36 -40.09
CA ALA A 320 35.90 121.92 -40.00
C ALA A 320 36.60 121.91 -41.36
N HIS A 321 36.47 120.84 -42.13
CA HIS A 321 37.00 120.74 -43.49
C HIS A 321 36.38 121.80 -44.43
N MET A 322 35.06 122.03 -44.34
CA MET A 322 34.40 123.09 -45.10
C MET A 322 34.93 124.49 -44.76
N ARG A 323 35.21 124.77 -43.47
CA ARG A 323 35.83 126.03 -43.02
C ARG A 323 37.25 126.21 -43.56
N LEU A 324 38.07 125.16 -43.50
CA LEU A 324 39.42 125.19 -44.05
C LEU A 324 39.42 125.40 -45.57
N CYS A 325 38.46 124.82 -46.29
CA CYS A 325 38.28 125.07 -47.72
C CYS A 325 37.87 126.52 -48.03
N SER A 326 36.99 127.14 -47.22
CA SER A 326 36.65 128.55 -47.37
C SER A 326 37.83 129.48 -47.05
N GLU A 327 38.58 129.19 -45.99
CA GLU A 327 39.78 129.97 -45.61
C GLU A 327 40.90 129.85 -46.67
N LYS A 328 41.05 128.67 -47.29
CA LYS A 328 41.96 128.45 -48.42
C LYS A 328 41.54 129.26 -49.66
N SER A 329 40.23 129.36 -49.93
CA SER A 329 39.68 130.21 -50.99
C SER A 329 39.87 131.71 -50.71
N GLU A 330 39.86 132.14 -49.45
CA GLU A 330 40.19 133.52 -49.06
C GLU A 330 41.69 133.82 -49.19
N TYR A 331 42.57 132.85 -48.92
CA TYR A 331 44.01 133.00 -49.11
C TYR A 331 44.43 133.10 -50.59
N GLU A 332 43.79 132.36 -51.50
CA GLU A 332 44.06 132.47 -52.95
C GLU A 332 43.58 133.80 -53.57
N LEU A 333 42.70 134.55 -52.88
CA LEU A 333 42.28 135.91 -53.25
C LEU A 333 43.26 137.00 -52.76
N ILE A 334 44.17 136.69 -51.82
CA ILE A 334 45.13 137.65 -51.24
C ILE A 334 46.54 137.50 -51.86
N SER A 335 46.84 136.40 -52.55
CA SER A 335 48.18 136.13 -53.12
C SER A 335 48.45 136.65 -54.54
N ASN A 336 47.57 137.50 -55.12
CA ASN A 336 47.73 138.05 -56.47
C ASN A 336 47.77 139.60 -56.50
N SER A 337 48.65 140.22 -55.70
CA SER A 337 49.07 141.62 -55.91
C SER A 337 50.52 141.88 -55.46
N ASP A 338 51.45 141.66 -56.41
CA ASP A 338 52.49 142.58 -56.89
C ASP A 338 53.70 143.08 -56.03
N VAL A 339 54.89 142.95 -56.66
CA VAL A 339 56.19 143.68 -56.57
C VAL A 339 56.95 143.68 -55.22
N GLY A 340 58.27 143.48 -55.08
CA GLY A 340 59.45 143.39 -55.95
C GLY A 340 60.68 144.00 -55.23
N LEU A 341 61.87 143.42 -55.47
CA LEU A 341 63.26 143.93 -55.24
C LEU A 341 64.01 143.75 -53.88
N ALA A 342 65.25 143.25 -54.03
CA ALA A 342 66.52 143.50 -53.31
C ALA A 342 66.93 142.68 -52.04
N ASN A 343 67.77 141.66 -52.28
CA ASN A 343 69.12 141.32 -51.72
C ASN A 343 69.67 142.06 -50.44
N PRO A 344 70.73 141.54 -49.77
CA PRO A 344 70.82 140.41 -48.83
C PRO A 344 71.36 140.83 -47.42
N ASN A 345 71.33 139.86 -46.48
CA ASN A 345 71.95 139.82 -45.15
C ASN A 345 71.23 140.46 -43.93
N SER A 346 70.92 139.53 -43.01
CA SER A 346 70.79 139.66 -41.55
C SER A 346 69.70 140.58 -41.01
N PHE A 347 68.55 139.99 -40.64
CA PHE A 347 67.87 140.33 -39.39
C PHE A 347 66.98 139.16 -38.92
N HIS A 348 67.25 138.69 -37.70
CA HIS A 348 66.37 137.85 -36.89
C HIS A 348 65.01 138.54 -36.71
N PHE A 349 63.90 137.86 -37.01
CA PHE A 349 62.63 138.07 -36.30
C PHE A 349 61.72 136.84 -36.39
N ASN A 350 61.21 136.46 -35.21
CA ASN A 350 60.27 135.38 -34.92
C ASN A 350 58.90 135.61 -35.56
N LEU A 351 58.27 134.54 -36.08
CA LEU A 351 56.81 134.31 -36.11
C LEU A 351 56.49 132.91 -36.73
N PRO A 352 55.38 132.25 -36.38
CA PRO A 352 54.96 131.85 -35.03
C PRO A 352 54.96 130.32 -34.89
N SER A 353 55.41 129.82 -33.74
CA SER A 353 55.47 128.40 -33.37
C SER A 353 54.10 127.71 -33.22
N ALA A 354 53.01 128.37 -33.59
CA ALA A 354 51.65 127.86 -33.43
C ALA A 354 51.34 126.69 -34.38
N SER A 355 51.94 126.60 -35.56
CA SER A 355 51.63 125.53 -36.52
C SER A 355 52.36 124.22 -36.20
N VAL A 356 53.57 124.28 -35.66
CA VAL A 356 54.36 123.09 -35.28
C VAL A 356 53.83 122.46 -33.99
N ASP A 357 53.38 123.27 -33.03
CA ASP A 357 52.72 122.77 -31.82
C ASP A 357 51.35 122.17 -32.11
N THR A 358 50.57 122.75 -33.02
CA THR A 358 49.29 122.12 -33.44
C THR A 358 49.52 120.84 -34.22
N ILE A 359 50.53 120.79 -35.10
CA ILE A 359 50.85 119.56 -35.84
C ILE A 359 51.39 118.48 -34.89
N SER A 360 52.17 118.86 -33.86
CA SER A 360 52.69 117.92 -32.87
C SER A 360 51.59 117.39 -31.95
N ARG A 361 50.65 118.24 -31.51
CA ARG A 361 49.46 117.81 -30.76
C ARG A 361 48.55 116.91 -31.59
N LEU A 362 48.32 117.23 -32.86
CA LEU A 362 47.54 116.38 -33.75
C LEU A 362 48.25 115.05 -34.03
N ARG A 363 49.59 115.03 -34.10
CA ARG A 363 50.36 113.78 -34.24
C ARG A 363 50.25 112.91 -32.99
N GLU A 364 50.37 113.52 -31.82
CA GLU A 364 50.24 112.85 -30.53
C GLU A 364 48.82 112.34 -30.30
N GLU A 365 47.80 113.10 -30.73
CA GLU A 365 46.40 112.70 -30.67
C GLU A 365 46.09 111.54 -31.63
N ILE A 366 46.65 111.55 -32.85
CA ILE A 366 46.57 110.43 -33.79
C ILE A 366 47.27 109.17 -33.24
N GLU A 367 48.45 109.33 -32.63
CA GLU A 367 49.22 108.21 -32.07
C GLU A 367 48.53 107.62 -30.84
N ASN A 368 47.90 108.45 -30.01
CA ASN A 368 47.12 108.02 -28.86
C ASN A 368 45.82 107.33 -29.28
N LEU A 369 45.14 107.83 -30.32
CA LEU A 369 43.97 107.16 -30.92
C LEU A 369 44.35 105.82 -31.57
N GLN A 370 45.51 105.71 -32.23
CA GLN A 370 46.01 104.44 -32.76
C GLN A 370 46.35 103.44 -31.64
N LYS A 371 46.86 103.91 -30.50
CA LYS A 371 47.12 103.08 -29.32
C LYS A 371 45.81 102.56 -28.70
N GLN A 372 44.80 103.42 -28.54
CA GLN A 372 43.48 103.01 -28.06
C GLN A 372 42.80 102.01 -29.01
N LEU A 373 42.97 102.14 -30.33
CA LEU A 373 42.46 101.18 -31.30
C LEU A 373 43.15 99.81 -31.20
N LYS A 374 44.46 99.78 -30.91
CA LYS A 374 45.23 98.55 -30.65
C LYS A 374 44.83 97.86 -29.34
N GLU A 375 44.57 98.62 -28.28
CA GLU A 375 44.11 98.07 -27.00
C GLU A 375 42.67 97.54 -27.08
N ALA A 376 41.80 98.20 -27.86
CA ALA A 376 40.43 97.72 -28.11
C ALA A 376 40.38 96.46 -28.99
N THR A 377 41.31 96.30 -29.93
CA THR A 377 41.40 95.09 -30.77
C THR A 377 42.09 93.91 -30.07
N ALA A 378 42.92 94.18 -29.05
CA ALA A 378 43.55 93.15 -28.22
C ALA A 378 42.59 92.54 -27.17
N SER A 379 41.47 93.20 -26.83
CA SER A 379 40.47 92.70 -25.85
C SER A 379 39.45 91.72 -26.43
N LYS A 380 39.76 91.02 -27.52
CA LYS A 380 38.91 89.95 -28.05
C LYS A 380 39.03 88.70 -27.16
N VAL A 381 38.16 88.64 -26.16
CA VAL A 381 38.01 87.55 -25.19
C VAL A 381 37.89 86.20 -25.91
N VAL A 382 38.94 85.39 -25.77
CA VAL A 382 38.92 83.95 -26.09
C VAL A 382 38.26 83.24 -24.92
N LEU A 383 36.99 82.83 -25.08
CA LEU A 383 36.33 81.88 -24.20
C LEU A 383 36.83 80.48 -24.57
N ALA A 384 37.92 80.04 -23.94
CA ALA A 384 38.33 78.65 -23.95
C ALA A 384 37.41 77.86 -22.98
N MET A 385 36.62 76.93 -23.52
CA MET A 385 35.95 75.91 -22.72
C MET A 385 36.91 74.76 -22.47
N GLU A 386 37.14 74.46 -21.21
CA GLU A 386 37.95 73.34 -20.73
C GLU A 386 37.04 72.10 -20.56
N PRO A 387 37.38 70.93 -21.12
CA PRO A 387 36.54 69.74 -21.00
C PRO A 387 36.80 69.05 -19.65
N LEU A 388 35.74 68.96 -18.83
CA LEU A 388 35.75 68.20 -17.57
C LEU A 388 35.64 66.69 -17.86
N SER A 389 36.62 65.94 -17.36
CA SER A 389 36.65 64.48 -17.32
C SER A 389 35.74 63.95 -16.21
N LEU A 390 34.75 63.14 -16.58
CA LEU A 390 33.94 62.37 -15.62
C LEU A 390 34.64 61.05 -15.29
N SER A 391 34.99 60.93 -14.01
CA SER A 391 35.47 59.72 -13.35
C SER A 391 34.41 58.62 -13.41
N ARG A 392 34.77 57.48 -13.99
CA ARG A 392 33.95 56.27 -14.08
C ARG A 392 34.61 55.20 -13.22
N ASN A 393 34.00 54.86 -12.08
CA ASN A 393 34.38 53.71 -11.28
C ASN A 393 33.15 52.96 -10.74
N HIS A 394 33.28 51.64 -10.86
CA HIS A 394 32.67 50.53 -10.15
C HIS A 394 31.47 49.75 -10.73
N ASP A 395 31.88 48.54 -11.16
CA ASP A 395 31.23 47.29 -11.48
C ASP A 395 30.04 46.83 -10.61
N PHE A 396 29.03 46.26 -11.27
CA PHE A 396 28.28 45.12 -10.76
C PHE A 396 28.07 44.11 -11.90
N SER A 397 28.36 42.85 -11.63
CA SER A 397 28.46 41.77 -12.61
C SER A 397 27.48 40.67 -12.20
N TYR A 398 26.53 40.32 -13.07
CA TYR A 398 26.44 38.95 -13.62
C TYR A 398 25.31 38.71 -14.64
N SER A 399 24.36 39.63 -14.87
CA SER A 399 23.37 39.53 -15.97
C SER A 399 23.51 40.61 -17.05
N GLU A 400 24.34 41.62 -16.78
CA GLU A 400 24.56 42.78 -17.63
C GLU A 400 25.59 42.53 -18.75
N SER A 401 26.31 41.40 -18.74
CA SER A 401 27.44 41.17 -19.65
C SER A 401 27.02 41.09 -21.12
N VAL A 402 25.91 40.44 -21.43
CA VAL A 402 25.42 40.31 -22.82
C VAL A 402 24.80 41.64 -23.29
N SER A 403 24.08 42.35 -22.43
CA SER A 403 23.46 43.65 -22.77
C SER A 403 24.52 44.75 -22.92
N SER A 404 25.49 44.83 -22.01
CA SER A 404 26.61 45.77 -22.09
C SER A 404 27.47 45.54 -23.35
N ASP A 405 27.71 44.29 -23.74
CA ASP A 405 28.53 44.01 -24.92
C ASP A 405 27.80 44.33 -26.22
N VAL A 406 26.48 44.09 -26.28
CA VAL A 406 25.65 44.54 -27.40
C VAL A 406 25.61 46.07 -27.45
N GLU A 407 25.46 46.74 -26.32
CA GLU A 407 25.41 48.20 -26.25
C GLU A 407 26.73 48.87 -26.61
N LYS A 408 27.87 48.30 -26.18
CA LYS A 408 29.21 48.73 -26.60
C LYS A 408 29.42 48.53 -28.10
N LYS A 409 28.95 47.40 -28.66
CA LYS A 409 28.99 47.16 -30.11
C LYS A 409 28.13 48.18 -30.86
N ILE A 410 26.91 48.45 -30.40
CA ILE A 410 26.03 49.47 -30.99
C ILE A 410 26.68 50.86 -30.96
N GLN A 411 27.25 51.27 -29.82
CA GLN A 411 27.95 52.56 -29.70
C GLN A 411 29.19 52.62 -30.61
N TYR A 412 29.94 51.53 -30.72
CA TYR A 412 31.07 51.42 -31.65
C TYR A 412 30.62 51.61 -33.09
N TYR A 413 29.51 51.00 -33.52
CA TYR A 413 28.98 51.16 -34.86
C TYR A 413 28.38 52.54 -35.13
N ALA A 414 27.71 53.14 -34.14
CA ALA A 414 27.19 54.49 -34.23
C ALA A 414 28.33 55.50 -34.48
N LYS A 415 29.41 55.40 -33.69
CA LYS A 415 30.60 56.23 -33.86
C LYS A 415 31.27 56.02 -35.22
N HIS A 416 31.37 54.77 -35.66
CA HIS A 416 31.93 54.45 -36.97
C HIS A 416 31.07 55.01 -38.12
N LEU A 417 29.74 55.07 -37.98
CA LEU A 417 28.86 55.71 -38.95
C LEU A 417 29.03 57.23 -38.97
N GLU A 418 29.18 57.87 -37.82
CA GLU A 418 29.50 59.30 -37.72
C GLU A 418 30.82 59.65 -38.42
N ASP A 419 31.86 58.82 -38.25
CA ASP A 419 33.15 58.99 -38.91
C ASP A 419 33.02 58.91 -40.44
N ILE A 420 32.18 57.99 -40.96
CA ILE A 420 31.88 57.88 -42.40
C ILE A 420 31.13 59.11 -42.91
N ILE A 421 30.17 59.64 -42.14
CA ILE A 421 29.41 60.84 -42.51
C ILE A 421 30.32 62.08 -42.53
N ALA A 422 31.16 62.25 -41.50
CA ALA A 422 32.14 63.33 -41.42
C ALA A 422 33.13 63.25 -42.58
N TRP A 423 33.56 62.05 -42.93
CA TRP A 423 34.39 61.78 -44.09
C TRP A 423 33.73 62.25 -45.40
N TYR A 424 32.51 61.83 -45.67
CA TYR A 424 31.77 62.20 -46.88
C TYR A 424 31.66 63.72 -47.01
N ASN A 425 31.34 64.40 -45.92
CA ASN A 425 31.26 65.86 -45.87
C ASN A 425 32.62 66.55 -46.17
N SER A 426 33.73 66.00 -45.67
CA SER A 426 35.09 66.50 -45.96
C SER A 426 35.47 66.30 -47.43
N HIS A 427 35.11 65.15 -48.00
CA HIS A 427 35.32 64.86 -49.41
C HIS A 427 34.54 65.84 -50.31
N CYS A 428 33.27 66.11 -50.01
CA CYS A 428 32.47 67.11 -50.72
C CYS A 428 33.09 68.51 -50.66
N LYS A 429 33.64 68.93 -49.51
CA LYS A 429 34.32 70.23 -49.38
C LYS A 429 35.56 70.34 -50.29
N ARG A 430 36.38 69.28 -50.36
CA ARG A 430 37.55 69.25 -51.25
C ARG A 430 37.16 69.26 -52.73
N MET A 431 36.08 68.58 -53.09
CA MET A 431 35.56 68.59 -54.46
C MET A 431 35.07 69.99 -54.87
N ASN A 432 34.42 70.71 -53.95
CA ASN A 432 34.04 72.11 -54.17
C ASN A 432 35.26 73.04 -54.30
N MET A 433 36.33 72.80 -53.54
CA MET A 433 37.59 73.54 -53.66
C MET A 433 38.28 73.28 -55.01
N LEU A 434 38.28 72.04 -55.51
CA LEU A 434 38.73 71.73 -56.88
C LEU A 434 37.99 72.55 -57.90
N GLN A 435 36.66 72.60 -57.78
CA GLN A 435 35.81 73.33 -58.70
C GLN A 435 36.14 74.83 -58.69
N TYR A 436 36.50 75.39 -57.53
CA TYR A 436 36.96 76.76 -57.40
C TYR A 436 38.32 76.99 -58.08
N ILE A 437 39.32 76.14 -57.81
CA ILE A 437 40.66 76.24 -58.41
C ILE A 437 40.58 76.10 -59.94
N LEU A 438 39.77 75.17 -60.45
CA LEU A 438 39.55 74.98 -61.89
C LEU A 438 38.88 76.18 -62.56
N LYS A 439 38.12 76.98 -61.80
CA LYS A 439 37.50 78.22 -62.28
C LYS A 439 38.49 79.38 -62.33
N ASP A 440 39.45 79.42 -61.41
CA ASP A 440 40.53 80.43 -61.39
C ASP A 440 41.59 80.21 -62.49
N VAL A 441 41.73 78.99 -63.01
CA VAL A 441 42.71 78.62 -64.05
C VAL A 441 42.19 78.84 -65.49
N GLN A 442 41.01 79.46 -65.64
CA GLN A 442 40.47 79.80 -66.97
C GLN A 442 41.37 80.81 -67.70
N PRO A 443 41.49 80.70 -69.05
CA PRO A 443 42.41 81.52 -69.84
C PRO A 443 42.15 83.03 -69.75
N GLU A 444 40.93 83.42 -69.38
CA GLU A 444 40.48 84.80 -69.18
C GLU A 444 41.13 85.48 -67.96
N ASN A 445 41.63 84.70 -66.99
CA ASN A 445 42.12 85.20 -65.69
C ASN A 445 43.65 85.14 -65.55
N ILE A 446 44.38 84.77 -66.60
CA ILE A 446 45.83 84.52 -66.56
C ILE A 446 46.57 85.69 -67.25
N VAL A 447 47.46 86.36 -66.51
CA VAL A 447 48.15 87.58 -67.00
C VAL A 447 49.63 87.32 -67.33
N SER A 448 50.21 86.18 -66.91
CA SER A 448 51.61 85.83 -67.23
C SER A 448 51.90 84.32 -67.22
N VAL A 449 52.94 83.91 -67.96
CA VAL A 449 53.43 82.52 -68.00
C VAL A 449 53.90 82.02 -66.62
N LYS A 450 54.52 82.88 -65.81
CA LYS A 450 54.90 82.53 -64.42
C LYS A 450 53.69 82.22 -63.54
N GLN A 451 52.57 82.93 -63.71
CA GLN A 451 51.33 82.61 -63.00
C GLN A 451 50.78 81.24 -63.40
N VAL A 452 50.93 80.84 -64.66
CA VAL A 452 50.55 79.49 -65.13
C VAL A 452 51.38 78.42 -64.45
N GLU A 453 52.71 78.57 -64.44
CA GLU A 453 53.61 77.59 -63.80
C GLU A 453 53.31 77.43 -62.30
N THR A 454 53.08 78.55 -61.60
CA THR A 454 52.76 78.54 -60.17
C THR A 454 51.41 77.86 -59.91
N LYS A 455 50.38 78.18 -60.71
CA LYS A 455 49.04 77.55 -60.60
C LYS A 455 49.07 76.07 -60.98
N LEU A 456 49.91 75.68 -61.93
CA LEU A 456 50.10 74.27 -62.31
C LEU A 456 50.76 73.48 -61.18
N THR A 457 51.77 74.05 -60.50
CA THR A 457 52.38 73.42 -59.32
C THR A 457 51.42 73.32 -58.13
N GLU A 458 50.59 74.34 -57.90
CA GLU A 458 49.52 74.31 -56.88
C GLU A 458 48.50 73.22 -57.19
N LEU A 459 48.06 73.11 -58.45
CA LEU A 459 47.18 72.04 -58.91
C LEU A 459 47.80 70.65 -58.76
N GLN A 460 49.08 70.51 -59.08
CA GLN A 460 49.80 69.24 -59.01
C GLN A 460 50.00 68.80 -57.55
N GLN A 461 50.34 69.73 -56.65
CA GLN A 461 50.41 69.46 -55.22
C GLN A 461 49.04 69.07 -54.67
N PHE A 462 48.01 69.84 -55.01
CA PHE A 462 46.64 69.59 -54.58
C PHE A 462 46.11 68.23 -55.11
N SER A 463 46.45 67.85 -56.34
CA SER A 463 46.12 66.53 -56.90
C SER A 463 46.79 65.39 -56.14
N ASN A 464 48.05 65.55 -55.74
CA ASN A 464 48.77 64.54 -54.97
C ASN A 464 48.17 64.37 -53.56
N GLU A 465 47.86 65.49 -52.89
CA GLU A 465 47.19 65.50 -51.59
C GLU A 465 45.81 64.80 -51.67
N LEU A 466 45.08 65.00 -52.77
CA LEU A 466 43.80 64.32 -52.99
C LEU A 466 43.97 62.82 -53.20
N CYS A 467 44.95 62.39 -53.98
CA CYS A 467 45.24 60.96 -54.19
C CYS A 467 45.63 60.26 -52.90
N GLU A 468 46.48 60.89 -52.07
CA GLU A 468 46.84 60.34 -50.75
C GLU A 468 45.64 60.27 -49.80
N SER A 469 44.80 61.32 -49.78
CA SER A 469 43.57 61.33 -49.01
C SER A 469 42.63 60.21 -49.46
N LEU A 470 42.38 60.09 -50.76
CA LEU A 470 41.48 59.08 -51.32
C LEU A 470 41.96 57.65 -51.03
N THR A 471 43.28 57.43 -51.02
CA THR A 471 43.88 56.13 -50.70
C THR A 471 43.65 55.76 -49.23
N LYS A 472 43.90 56.69 -48.30
CA LYS A 472 43.61 56.46 -46.86
C LYS A 472 42.14 56.17 -46.62
N GLU A 473 41.28 56.86 -47.36
CA GLU A 473 39.82 56.75 -47.27
C GLU A 473 39.29 55.43 -47.85
N TRP A 474 39.88 54.96 -48.95
CA TRP A 474 39.57 53.66 -49.52
C TRP A 474 39.91 52.52 -48.55
N ILE A 475 41.02 52.62 -47.81
CA ILE A 475 41.40 51.64 -46.78
C ILE A 475 40.35 51.63 -45.65
N LEU A 476 39.95 52.80 -45.14
CA LEU A 476 38.90 52.90 -44.11
C LEU A 476 37.57 52.30 -44.59
N PHE A 477 37.17 52.57 -45.83
CA PHE A 477 35.97 51.99 -46.43
C PHE A 477 36.07 50.45 -46.52
N LYS A 478 37.22 49.92 -46.91
CA LYS A 478 37.43 48.46 -46.95
C LYS A 478 37.39 47.81 -45.58
N THR A 479 37.96 48.45 -44.57
CA THR A 479 37.84 47.99 -43.17
C THR A 479 36.38 48.02 -42.70
N ALA A 480 35.65 49.10 -42.99
CA ALA A 480 34.22 49.21 -42.67
C ALA A 480 33.40 48.08 -43.33
N GLN A 481 33.65 47.82 -44.61
CA GLN A 481 32.99 46.76 -45.36
C GLN A 481 33.22 45.38 -44.72
N SER A 482 34.45 45.08 -44.30
CA SER A 482 34.78 43.83 -43.61
C SER A 482 34.06 43.73 -42.26
N ASN A 483 34.01 44.82 -41.50
CA ASN A 483 33.32 44.86 -40.20
C ASN A 483 31.82 44.61 -40.37
N PHE A 484 31.17 45.24 -41.36
CA PHE A 484 29.76 44.99 -41.67
C PHE A 484 29.48 43.54 -42.03
N GLN A 485 30.37 42.90 -42.79
CA GLN A 485 30.22 41.49 -43.13
C GLN A 485 30.29 40.59 -41.89
N THR A 486 31.20 40.88 -40.96
CA THR A 486 31.30 40.15 -39.69
C THR A 486 30.04 40.32 -38.85
N ILE A 487 29.54 41.55 -38.71
CA ILE A 487 28.29 41.84 -37.97
C ILE A 487 27.12 41.08 -38.56
N TYR A 488 26.99 41.10 -39.89
CA TYR A 488 25.91 40.42 -40.58
C TYR A 488 25.93 38.91 -40.30
N ASN A 489 27.12 38.30 -40.26
CA ASN A 489 27.28 36.90 -39.92
C ASN A 489 26.95 36.63 -38.44
N GLU A 490 27.41 37.48 -37.52
CA GLU A 490 27.09 37.38 -36.08
C GLU A 490 25.58 37.49 -35.84
N TYR A 491 24.90 38.44 -36.49
CA TYR A 491 23.45 38.62 -36.40
C TYR A 491 22.68 37.37 -36.88
N ASN A 492 23.08 36.79 -38.01
CA ASN A 492 22.45 35.57 -38.52
C ASN A 492 22.68 34.35 -37.60
N ASN A 493 23.82 34.28 -36.93
CA ASN A 493 24.09 33.23 -35.94
C ASN A 493 23.21 33.42 -34.69
N LEU A 494 23.04 34.66 -34.23
CA LEU A 494 22.19 34.98 -33.09
C LEU A 494 20.72 34.62 -33.36
N ILE A 495 20.23 34.85 -34.58
CA ILE A 495 18.88 34.44 -35.00
C ILE A 495 18.72 32.92 -34.88
N LYS A 496 19.67 32.14 -35.41
CA LYS A 496 19.63 30.67 -35.33
C LYS A 496 19.68 30.16 -33.90
N GLU A 497 20.46 30.81 -33.04
CA GLU A 497 20.53 30.47 -31.62
C GLU A 497 19.20 30.76 -30.91
N MET A 498 18.56 31.90 -31.19
CA MET A 498 17.21 32.22 -30.69
C MET A 498 16.16 31.21 -31.17
N GLU A 499 16.20 30.79 -32.43
CA GLU A 499 15.32 29.73 -32.96
C GLU A 499 15.54 28.39 -32.24
N SER A 500 16.81 28.01 -32.01
CA SER A 500 17.16 26.81 -31.25
C SER A 500 16.64 26.88 -29.81
N ILE A 501 16.81 28.01 -29.12
CA ILE A 501 16.31 28.21 -27.76
C ILE A 501 14.78 28.07 -27.76
N ASN A 502 14.09 28.72 -28.71
CA ASN A 502 12.63 28.68 -28.79
C ASN A 502 12.11 27.25 -29.01
N THR A 503 12.74 26.46 -29.89
CA THR A 503 12.36 25.05 -30.07
C THR A 503 12.58 24.22 -28.82
N THR A 504 13.69 24.43 -28.09
CA THR A 504 13.91 23.71 -26.80
C THR A 504 12.90 24.11 -25.72
N ASN A 505 12.48 25.37 -25.67
CA ASN A 505 11.46 25.83 -24.73
C ASN A 505 10.08 25.24 -25.07
N ASN A 506 9.70 25.20 -26.35
CA ASN A 506 8.46 24.56 -26.77
C ASN A 506 8.40 23.07 -26.39
N VAL A 507 9.52 22.33 -26.54
CA VAL A 507 9.58 20.92 -26.12
C VAL A 507 9.44 20.80 -24.61
N LYS A 508 10.07 21.68 -23.82
CA LYS A 508 9.91 21.71 -22.36
C LYS A 508 8.49 22.03 -21.94
N GLU A 509 7.85 23.01 -22.58
CA GLU A 509 6.44 23.34 -22.33
C GLU A 509 5.52 22.15 -22.64
N GLU A 510 5.75 21.43 -23.75
CA GLU A 510 4.96 20.25 -24.10
C GLU A 510 5.13 19.11 -23.08
N VAL A 511 6.35 18.92 -22.56
CA VAL A 511 6.62 17.94 -21.49
C VAL A 511 5.92 18.34 -20.19
N HIS A 512 6.02 19.59 -19.77
CA HIS A 512 5.33 20.09 -18.57
C HIS A 512 3.81 20.01 -18.72
N GLN A 513 3.28 20.28 -19.91
CA GLN A 513 1.85 20.16 -20.20
C GLN A 513 1.36 18.71 -20.04
N LYS A 514 2.11 17.73 -20.57
CA LYS A 514 1.81 16.30 -20.39
C LYS A 514 1.88 15.86 -18.93
N GLU A 515 2.80 16.42 -18.16
CA GLU A 515 2.93 16.13 -16.73
C GLU A 515 1.76 16.70 -15.91
N ILE A 516 1.31 17.91 -16.23
CA ILE A 516 0.11 18.53 -15.65
C ILE A 516 -1.13 17.70 -15.98
N GLU A 517 -1.30 17.26 -17.22
CA GLU A 517 -2.42 16.40 -17.63
C GLU A 517 -2.44 15.07 -16.87
N LYS A 518 -1.27 14.46 -16.66
CA LYS A 518 -1.14 13.23 -15.87
C LYS A 518 -1.53 13.45 -14.40
N LEU A 519 -1.06 14.54 -13.79
CA LEU A 519 -1.42 14.88 -12.41
C LEU A 519 -2.91 15.17 -12.26
N ASN A 520 -3.52 15.87 -13.23
CA ASN A 520 -4.96 16.12 -13.23
C ASN A 520 -5.79 14.84 -13.34
N ALA A 521 -5.33 13.87 -14.14
CA ALA A 521 -5.99 12.56 -14.23
C ALA A 521 -5.93 11.79 -12.90
N ASP A 522 -4.76 11.74 -12.24
CA ASP A 522 -4.60 11.10 -10.93
C ASP A 522 -5.46 11.80 -9.85
N ILE A 523 -5.48 13.14 -9.83
CA ILE A 523 -6.37 13.89 -8.91
C ILE A 523 -7.84 13.52 -9.14
N SER A 524 -8.28 13.43 -10.40
CA SER A 524 -9.66 13.05 -10.71
C SER A 524 -10.01 11.63 -10.23
N GLU A 525 -9.08 10.68 -10.42
CA GLU A 525 -9.24 9.30 -9.92
C GLU A 525 -9.31 9.25 -8.38
N LYS A 526 -8.42 9.99 -7.69
CA LYS A 526 -8.44 10.08 -6.22
C LYS A 526 -9.74 10.69 -5.70
N ILE A 527 -10.28 11.71 -6.37
CA ILE A 527 -11.58 12.32 -6.01
C ILE A 527 -12.71 11.29 -6.13
N GLU A 528 -12.73 10.49 -7.19
CA GLU A 528 -13.74 9.45 -7.38
C GLU A 528 -13.67 8.37 -6.27
N ILE A 529 -12.45 7.94 -5.91
CA ILE A 529 -12.23 7.01 -4.80
C ILE A 529 -12.70 7.61 -3.46
N ILE A 530 -12.40 8.88 -3.20
CA ILE A 530 -12.85 9.58 -1.98
C ILE A 530 -14.37 9.63 -1.92
N ASN A 531 -15.04 9.95 -3.03
CA ASN A 531 -16.50 9.99 -3.10
C ASN A 531 -17.11 8.60 -2.82
N SER A 532 -16.58 7.54 -3.45
CA SER A 532 -17.02 6.17 -3.21
C SER A 532 -16.87 5.75 -1.74
N LYS A 533 -15.73 6.08 -1.11
CA LYS A 533 -15.51 5.83 0.32
C LYS A 533 -16.43 6.66 1.22
N SER A 534 -16.72 7.90 0.84
CA SER A 534 -17.68 8.74 1.58
C SER A 534 -19.07 8.12 1.57
N GLU A 535 -19.54 7.62 0.43
CA GLU A 535 -20.82 6.92 0.32
C GLU A 535 -20.84 5.63 1.18
N GLU A 536 -19.73 4.90 1.24
CA GLU A 536 -19.62 3.72 2.11
C GLU A 536 -19.67 4.09 3.60
N ILE A 537 -18.99 5.17 4.00
CA ILE A 537 -19.05 5.71 5.36
C ILE A 537 -20.49 6.10 5.72
N ASP A 538 -21.20 6.78 4.81
CA ASP A 538 -22.59 7.19 5.04
C ASP A 538 -23.51 5.98 5.22
N LYS A 539 -23.34 4.92 4.41
CA LYS A 539 -24.08 3.66 4.56
C LYS A 539 -23.77 3.00 5.90
N LYS A 540 -22.49 2.93 6.29
CA LYS A 540 -22.09 2.35 7.58
C LYS A 540 -22.62 3.16 8.76
N GLN A 541 -22.67 4.48 8.65
CA GLN A 541 -23.25 5.35 9.66
C GLN A 541 -24.75 5.09 9.83
N GLN A 542 -25.47 4.92 8.71
CA GLN A 542 -26.88 4.56 8.73
C GLN A 542 -27.15 3.19 9.38
N GLU A 543 -26.32 2.17 9.06
CA GLU A 543 -26.39 0.85 9.70
C GLU A 543 -26.16 0.96 11.22
N LEU A 544 -25.18 1.76 11.63
CA LEU A 544 -24.83 1.96 13.04
C LEU A 544 -25.98 2.64 13.81
N ASP A 545 -26.65 3.60 13.19
CA ASP A 545 -27.81 4.26 13.80
C ASP A 545 -29.04 3.34 13.88
N ASN A 546 -29.19 2.39 12.96
CA ASN A 546 -30.23 1.35 13.06
C ASN A 546 -29.93 0.37 14.20
N VAL A 547 -28.69 -0.12 14.29
CA VAL A 547 -28.27 -1.01 15.39
C VAL A 547 -28.42 -0.33 16.75
N LYS A 548 -28.13 0.98 16.86
CA LYS A 548 -28.39 1.74 18.09
C LYS A 548 -29.87 1.78 18.49
N LYS A 549 -30.78 1.85 17.52
CA LYS A 549 -32.23 1.79 17.80
C LYS A 549 -32.61 0.41 18.32
N GLU A 550 -32.15 -0.65 17.66
CA GLU A 550 -32.39 -2.03 18.10
C GLU A 550 -31.80 -2.30 19.50
N GLN A 551 -30.64 -1.71 19.80
CA GLN A 551 -30.03 -1.80 21.13
C GLN A 551 -30.93 -1.19 22.22
N ALA A 552 -31.59 -0.06 21.94
CA ALA A 552 -32.53 0.54 22.88
C ALA A 552 -33.75 -0.36 23.14
N ASP A 553 -34.25 -1.05 22.11
CA ASP A 553 -35.36 -2.00 22.24
C ASP A 553 -34.95 -3.23 23.07
N ILE A 554 -33.73 -3.75 22.85
CA ILE A 554 -33.18 -4.85 23.65
C ILE A 554 -33.09 -4.46 25.13
N ASP A 555 -32.65 -3.23 25.43
CA ASP A 555 -32.52 -2.78 26.81
C ASP A 555 -33.90 -2.59 27.47
N LEU A 556 -34.91 -2.12 26.74
CA LEU A 556 -36.30 -2.09 27.21
C LEU A 556 -36.84 -3.50 27.50
N LEU A 557 -36.60 -4.46 26.60
CA LEU A 557 -37.05 -5.85 26.79
C LEU A 557 -36.36 -6.53 27.98
N LYS A 558 -35.07 -6.24 28.23
CA LYS A 558 -34.37 -6.70 29.43
C LYS A 558 -35.01 -6.15 30.69
N GLN A 559 -35.30 -4.85 30.71
CA GLN A 559 -35.98 -4.22 31.85
C GLN A 559 -37.35 -4.87 32.10
N GLN A 560 -38.10 -5.18 31.04
CA GLN A 560 -39.38 -5.88 31.15
C GLN A 560 -39.23 -7.30 31.72
N LEU A 561 -38.20 -8.05 31.30
CA LEU A 561 -37.91 -9.38 31.85
C LEU A 561 -37.54 -9.32 33.33
N ASP A 562 -36.78 -8.32 33.76
CA ASP A 562 -36.41 -8.13 35.17
C ASP A 562 -37.65 -7.85 36.03
N VAL A 563 -38.56 -6.99 35.57
CA VAL A 563 -39.84 -6.72 36.26
C VAL A 563 -40.68 -8.00 36.37
N TYR A 564 -40.84 -8.76 35.29
CA TYR A 564 -41.59 -10.02 35.34
C TYR A 564 -40.96 -11.07 36.25
N LYS A 565 -39.63 -11.09 36.33
CA LYS A 565 -38.92 -11.97 37.25
C LYS A 565 -39.19 -11.56 38.70
N GLU A 566 -39.12 -10.27 39.02
CA GLU A 566 -39.43 -9.75 40.35
C GLU A 566 -40.89 -10.04 40.74
N ASP A 567 -41.84 -9.79 39.83
CA ASP A 567 -43.27 -10.10 40.03
C ASP A 567 -43.50 -11.60 40.27
N PHE A 568 -42.83 -12.45 39.51
CA PHE A 568 -42.91 -13.90 39.68
C PHE A 568 -42.34 -14.36 41.03
N GLU A 569 -41.21 -13.81 41.45
CA GLU A 569 -40.60 -14.11 42.75
C GLU A 569 -41.48 -13.63 43.91
N ALA A 570 -42.09 -12.45 43.78
CA ALA A 570 -43.04 -11.91 44.75
C ALA A 570 -44.30 -12.80 44.87
N GLU A 571 -44.91 -13.18 43.75
CA GLU A 571 -46.07 -14.08 43.72
C GLU A 571 -45.72 -15.46 44.30
N ARG A 572 -44.54 -16.01 43.97
CA ARG A 572 -44.07 -17.29 44.52
C ARG A 572 -43.91 -17.21 46.04
N LYS A 573 -43.35 -16.11 46.55
CA LYS A 573 -43.19 -15.88 47.99
C LYS A 573 -44.55 -15.79 48.67
N ALA A 574 -45.47 -14.99 48.13
CA ALA A 574 -46.84 -14.86 48.65
C ALA A 574 -47.59 -16.21 48.67
N ARG A 575 -47.45 -17.02 47.61
CA ARG A 575 -48.03 -18.38 47.56
C ARG A 575 -47.43 -19.30 48.61
N SER A 576 -46.12 -19.22 48.85
CA SER A 576 -45.47 -20.02 49.88
C SER A 576 -45.96 -19.66 51.29
N GLU A 577 -46.15 -18.36 51.55
CA GLU A 577 -46.68 -17.86 52.82
C GLU A 577 -48.13 -18.32 53.03
N LEU A 578 -49.00 -18.15 52.02
CA LEU A 578 -50.38 -18.62 52.06
C LEU A 578 -50.51 -20.14 52.22
N ALA A 579 -49.62 -20.91 51.59
CA ALA A 579 -49.59 -22.36 51.77
C ALA A 579 -49.22 -22.74 53.22
N GLY A 580 -48.26 -22.04 53.83
CA GLY A 580 -47.90 -22.21 55.23
C GLY A 580 -49.05 -21.82 56.18
N GLU A 581 -49.73 -20.70 55.94
CA GLU A 581 -50.91 -20.30 56.71
C GLU A 581 -52.06 -21.31 56.59
N LYS A 582 -52.30 -21.83 55.38
CA LYS A 582 -53.29 -22.89 55.14
C LYS A 582 -52.98 -24.14 55.95
N GLU A 583 -51.71 -24.56 56.01
CA GLU A 583 -51.29 -25.71 56.80
C GLU A 583 -51.51 -25.47 58.29
N ASN A 584 -51.14 -24.28 58.80
CA ASN A 584 -51.39 -23.89 60.19
C ASN A 584 -52.89 -23.94 60.54
N ILE A 585 -53.74 -23.37 59.69
CA ILE A 585 -55.20 -23.39 59.88
C ILE A 585 -55.74 -24.83 59.87
N LEU A 586 -55.24 -25.70 58.98
CA LEU A 586 -55.64 -27.10 58.93
C LEU A 586 -55.22 -27.88 60.19
N VAL A 587 -54.07 -27.54 60.77
CA VAL A 587 -53.62 -28.12 62.05
C VAL A 587 -54.52 -27.65 63.19
N ASP A 588 -54.82 -26.36 63.26
CA ASP A 588 -55.68 -25.79 64.30
C ASP A 588 -57.12 -26.30 64.18
N LEU A 589 -57.65 -26.44 62.97
CA LEU A 589 -58.97 -27.03 62.73
C LEU A 589 -59.02 -28.50 63.18
N ARG A 590 -57.96 -29.29 62.93
CA ARG A 590 -57.84 -30.65 63.47
C ARG A 590 -57.83 -30.67 65.01
N ARG A 591 -57.08 -29.77 65.65
CA ARG A 591 -57.06 -29.65 67.12
C ARG A 591 -58.43 -29.29 67.69
N LEU A 592 -59.15 -28.36 67.05
CA LEU A 592 -60.50 -27.97 67.44
C LEU A 592 -61.50 -29.11 67.25
N GLN A 593 -61.42 -29.84 66.14
CA GLN A 593 -62.25 -31.03 65.90
C GLN A 593 -62.03 -32.09 66.98
N GLN A 594 -60.77 -32.43 67.30
CA GLN A 594 -60.43 -33.36 68.39
C GLN A 594 -61.04 -32.91 69.73
N ARG A 595 -60.91 -31.62 70.06
CA ARG A 595 -61.46 -31.06 71.30
C ARG A 595 -62.99 -31.11 71.34
N ASN A 596 -63.65 -30.86 70.22
CA ASN A 596 -65.10 -31.00 70.09
C ASN A 596 -65.54 -32.46 70.24
N GLU A 597 -64.81 -33.41 69.65
CA GLU A 597 -65.06 -34.84 69.84
C GLU A 597 -64.91 -35.26 71.30
N GLU A 598 -63.87 -34.79 72.00
CA GLU A 598 -63.68 -35.01 73.44
C GLU A 598 -64.83 -34.43 74.28
N LEU A 599 -65.28 -33.22 73.97
CA LEU A 599 -66.41 -32.59 74.66
C LEU A 599 -67.73 -33.32 74.40
N LEU A 600 -67.98 -33.77 73.16
CA LEU A 600 -69.15 -34.58 72.81
C LEU A 600 -69.13 -35.92 73.56
N GLN A 601 -67.96 -36.56 73.71
CA GLN A 601 -67.82 -37.76 74.53
C GLN A 601 -68.13 -37.48 76.00
N ARG A 602 -67.67 -36.35 76.56
CA ARG A 602 -68.02 -35.94 77.94
C ARG A 602 -69.51 -35.69 78.11
N LEU A 603 -70.16 -35.01 77.15
CA LEU A 603 -71.61 -34.80 77.17
C LEU A 603 -72.38 -36.13 77.10
N LYS A 604 -71.93 -37.07 76.26
CA LYS A 604 -72.49 -38.42 76.19
C LYS A 604 -72.36 -39.14 77.53
N ASN A 605 -71.18 -39.09 78.15
CA ASN A 605 -70.96 -39.67 79.47
C ASN A 605 -71.86 -39.03 80.55
N ILE A 606 -72.11 -37.72 80.49
CA ILE A 606 -73.06 -37.02 81.39
C ILE A 606 -74.51 -37.44 81.11
N ALA A 607 -74.91 -37.56 79.84
CA ALA A 607 -76.23 -38.03 79.44
C ALA A 607 -76.47 -39.49 79.88
N ASP A 608 -75.44 -40.32 79.86
CA ASP A 608 -75.48 -41.70 80.33
C ASP A 608 -75.54 -41.77 81.88
N VAL A 609 -74.94 -40.81 82.60
CA VAL A 609 -75.06 -40.67 84.08
C VAL A 609 -76.45 -40.15 84.50
N ASN A 610 -77.09 -39.30 83.70
CA ASN A 610 -78.43 -38.76 83.98
C ASN A 610 -79.60 -39.68 83.53
N ARG A 611 -79.33 -40.90 83.05
CA ARG A 611 -80.35 -41.87 82.59
C ARG A 611 -80.77 -42.92 83.64
N SER A 612 -80.52 -42.66 84.94
CA SER A 612 -81.05 -43.42 86.08
C SER A 612 -82.16 -42.66 86.84
N SER A 613 -83.28 -42.35 86.18
CA SER A 613 -84.56 -42.11 86.88
C SER A 613 -85.73 -41.88 85.91
N ASN A 614 -86.65 -42.85 85.94
CA ASN A 614 -88.09 -42.79 85.64
C ASN A 614 -88.65 -42.73 84.20
N SER A 615 -89.67 -43.58 84.09
CA SER A 615 -90.68 -43.89 83.07
C SER A 615 -91.54 -42.73 82.56
N THR A 616 -91.92 -42.76 81.27
CA THR A 616 -93.30 -42.98 80.73
C THR A 616 -93.44 -42.46 79.29
N PRO A 617 -94.31 -43.07 78.44
CA PRO A 617 -94.57 -42.62 77.07
C PRO A 617 -95.89 -41.84 76.95
N SER A 618 -95.92 -40.80 76.12
CA SER A 618 -97.16 -40.28 75.50
C SER A 618 -96.83 -39.51 74.23
N ALA A 619 -97.68 -39.72 73.23
CA ALA A 619 -97.58 -39.19 71.88
C ALA A 619 -98.30 -37.81 71.75
N PRO A 620 -98.46 -37.27 70.53
CA PRO A 620 -98.05 -35.92 70.05
C PRO A 620 -99.16 -34.86 70.25
N PRO A 621 -99.03 -33.57 69.84
CA PRO A 621 -99.32 -33.16 68.45
C PRO A 621 -98.72 -31.80 67.94
N ASN A 622 -98.58 -31.70 66.61
CA ASN A 622 -99.02 -30.62 65.70
C ASN A 622 -98.63 -29.12 65.88
N GLU A 623 -98.62 -28.45 64.71
CA GLU A 623 -98.72 -26.99 64.48
C GLU A 623 -97.47 -26.15 64.75
N SER A 624 -97.16 -25.05 64.06
CA SER A 624 -97.65 -24.38 62.85
C SER A 624 -96.76 -23.14 62.72
N THR A 625 -96.50 -22.73 61.48
CA THR A 625 -96.52 -21.33 60.99
C THR A 625 -96.20 -20.17 61.96
N SER A 626 -95.23 -19.34 61.58
CA SER A 626 -95.24 -17.85 61.65
C SER A 626 -93.91 -17.35 61.06
N GLU A 627 -93.86 -16.90 59.80
CA GLU A 627 -94.06 -15.50 59.40
C GLU A 627 -93.47 -14.47 60.37
N THR A 628 -92.38 -13.81 59.96
CA THR A 628 -92.10 -12.43 60.38
C THR A 628 -91.26 -11.73 59.30
N THR A 629 -91.95 -11.01 58.43
CA THR A 629 -91.61 -9.69 57.87
C THR A 629 -90.16 -9.20 58.00
N SER A 630 -89.46 -9.03 56.87
CA SER A 630 -88.53 -7.90 56.68
C SER A 630 -88.27 -7.64 55.20
N THR A 631 -88.90 -6.58 54.69
CA THR A 631 -88.36 -5.59 53.73
C THR A 631 -87.57 -6.11 52.52
N GLN A 632 -88.23 -6.04 51.35
CA GLN A 632 -87.61 -6.06 50.03
C GLN A 632 -86.43 -5.05 49.96
N PHE A 633 -85.20 -5.54 49.97
CA PHE A 633 -84.06 -4.82 49.40
C PHE A 633 -84.01 -5.18 47.93
N GLN A 634 -84.68 -4.37 47.10
CA GLN A 634 -84.57 -4.47 45.66
C GLN A 634 -83.14 -4.05 45.28
N LEU A 635 -82.28 -5.02 44.95
CA LEU A 635 -80.90 -4.77 44.52
C LEU A 635 -80.94 -3.98 43.20
N VAL A 636 -80.60 -2.70 43.30
CA VAL A 636 -80.46 -1.81 42.16
C VAL A 636 -79.01 -1.85 41.70
N TYR A 637 -78.79 -2.22 40.43
CA TYR A 637 -77.49 -2.28 39.80
C TYR A 637 -77.29 -1.02 38.91
N PRO A 638 -76.49 -0.04 39.33
CA PRO A 638 -76.23 1.15 38.54
C PRO A 638 -75.15 0.91 37.47
N CYS A 639 -75.33 1.51 36.29
CA CYS A 639 -74.31 1.52 35.25
C CYS A 639 -73.15 2.44 35.64
N PRO A 640 -71.88 1.97 35.65
CA PRO A 640 -70.75 2.80 36.05
C PRO A 640 -70.44 3.96 35.08
N LEU A 641 -71.01 3.94 33.87
CA LEU A 641 -70.73 4.95 32.84
C LEU A 641 -71.73 6.11 32.83
N CYS A 642 -73.00 5.86 33.13
CA CYS A 642 -74.07 6.87 33.08
C CYS A 642 -74.93 6.92 34.36
N GLN A 643 -74.65 6.05 35.34
CA GLN A 643 -75.32 5.94 36.64
C GLN A 643 -76.81 5.58 36.60
N PHE A 644 -77.35 5.16 35.45
CA PHE A 644 -78.71 4.63 35.38
C PHE A 644 -78.85 3.30 36.12
N ALA A 645 -79.93 3.19 36.90
CA ALA A 645 -80.23 2.11 37.81
C ALA A 645 -81.10 1.02 37.16
N PHE A 646 -80.68 -0.24 37.25
CA PHE A 646 -81.41 -1.38 36.70
C PHE A 646 -81.73 -2.41 37.79
N TYR A 647 -82.89 -3.05 37.69
CA TYR A 647 -83.38 -4.01 38.70
C TYR A 647 -82.98 -5.47 38.40
N THR A 648 -82.32 -5.71 37.27
CA THR A 648 -81.80 -7.03 36.89
C THR A 648 -80.42 -6.87 36.23
N ILE A 649 -79.50 -7.78 36.55
CA ILE A 649 -78.13 -7.77 36.01
C ILE A 649 -78.13 -7.82 34.48
N ARG A 650 -79.01 -8.62 33.87
CA ARG A 650 -79.11 -8.75 32.41
C ARG A 650 -79.55 -7.46 31.71
N ALA A 651 -80.36 -6.63 32.37
CA ALA A 651 -80.73 -5.32 31.84
C ALA A 651 -79.57 -4.31 31.95
N LEU A 652 -78.77 -4.41 33.01
CA LEU A 652 -77.54 -3.63 33.16
C LEU A 652 -76.49 -4.03 32.10
N GLU A 653 -76.25 -5.32 31.89
CA GLU A 653 -75.26 -5.82 30.90
C GLU A 653 -75.59 -5.31 29.49
N ASN A 654 -76.84 -5.48 29.03
CA ASN A 654 -77.30 -4.98 27.74
C ASN A 654 -77.19 -3.45 27.61
N HIS A 655 -77.35 -2.72 28.73
CA HIS A 655 -77.20 -1.27 28.74
C HIS A 655 -75.73 -0.85 28.70
N VAL A 656 -74.85 -1.50 29.46
CA VAL A 656 -73.41 -1.22 29.49
C VAL A 656 -72.78 -1.42 28.12
N GLU A 657 -73.14 -2.50 27.40
CA GLU A 657 -72.67 -2.74 26.03
C GLU A 657 -73.03 -1.56 25.10
N ARG A 658 -74.30 -1.12 25.12
CA ARG A 658 -74.71 0.06 24.33
C ARG A 658 -74.11 1.37 24.83
N CYS A 659 -73.89 1.51 26.14
CA CYS A 659 -73.39 2.74 26.74
C CYS A 659 -71.89 2.94 26.46
N ILE A 660 -71.13 1.85 26.28
CA ILE A 660 -69.75 1.87 25.79
C ILE A 660 -69.72 2.36 24.34
N ASP A 661 -70.57 1.81 23.46
CA ASP A 661 -70.57 2.16 22.03
C ASP A 661 -70.96 3.63 21.76
N VAL A 662 -71.92 4.17 22.54
CA VAL A 662 -72.34 5.58 22.42
C VAL A 662 -71.24 6.54 22.90
N ARG A 663 -70.45 6.15 23.90
CA ARG A 663 -69.36 6.99 24.44
C ARG A 663 -68.07 6.89 23.63
N ALA A 664 -67.90 5.84 22.82
CA ALA A 664 -66.80 5.71 21.87
C ALA A 664 -67.05 6.41 20.52
N SER A 665 -68.30 6.80 20.23
CA SER A 665 -68.70 7.55 19.02
C SER A 665 -68.95 9.05 19.24
N MET A 666 -68.68 9.54 20.46
CA MET A 666 -68.51 10.95 20.81
C MET A 666 -67.03 11.18 21.13
#